data_AF-A0A1X2HZX7-F1
#
_entry.id   AF-A0A1X2HZX7-F1
#
_cell.length_a   1.000
_cell.length_b   1.000
_cell.length_c   1.000
_cell.angle_alpha   90.00
_cell.angle_beta   90.00
_cell.angle_gamma   90.00
#
_symmetry.space_group_name_H-M   'P 1'
#
loop_
_entity.id
_entity.type
_entity.pdbx_description
1 polymer ?
#
loop_
_entity_poly.entity_id
_entity_poly.type
_entity_poly.pdbx_seq_one_letter_code
_entity_poly.pdbx_strand_id
1 'polypeptide(L)'
;MTKDDPVERLSQESTSNDTQQQQQQEPFKVVLVDIEKASELEIHCVEMPLEGNVEELSFVALSYRWGELHETTVDTQLDYLATVTSFNSYDFYRLCKIMTYEPDLKQIKYVWVDAICVNQTNYDRRKATIHQMSNIYAKATYILAVPDLHMRHLMNTYTEHYKNIEICHHYSEYIYHLIQGNIDQLHRLDSQFLDKIKVPADRTLRQLLAKCTTYLADGFTTRQQHDHNIAHPEDALDLLCEIYHTSLLAKPPRKDLDYIKNQTQQKEEEDGGRAGDNNDDDGDPLDESLLCYDKVASIILEEPERRWMKIGKIDKIWTHELIKRRNAIRKAMEFIEDIIVDWSSRVWVISEYTISKKKNNLKYWFIQLSAREMLELPFFTFDFTNPAFDAVVQKTDFAPTKNKTDPNSNPAHLSFHRLVIKQLNTQTFFEMIFKSKATKNEDRFYAILPQSKYKDRVSQVDHWKITTLMSAKLKLFEIMDTRDKWNLLFLSGSRTSSVMHGVLPSFCASDIGWAEISTFVEEYPCNFDMHNDQDEGTFSPISLHHQRTKALRLPCLQLIPKEYYVEENTCKVDDSIIFPSRLKETLYNRLQVDQHSSVLDIVFLPQYDEKAIPSSIRKQYARFNCIPLIGCFVENKWMLCRPRSIYQQSECNHYYNHDNDIVFNIY
;
A
#
# COMPACT_ATOMS: atom_id res chain seq x y z
N MET A 1 6.40 29.39 4.99
CA MET A 1 7.47 29.70 4.01
C MET A 1 6.96 29.40 2.61
N THR A 2 6.51 30.43 1.89
CA THR A 2 6.56 30.57 0.42
C THR A 2 6.23 32.05 0.16
N LYS A 3 7.25 32.91 0.20
CA LYS A 3 7.17 34.17 -0.55
C LYS A 3 7.68 33.83 -1.93
N ASP A 4 6.77 33.81 -2.88
CA ASP A 4 7.09 33.72 -4.29
C ASP A 4 7.79 35.02 -4.69
N ASP A 5 9.12 35.00 -4.73
CA ASP A 5 9.85 36.05 -5.43
C ASP A 5 9.61 35.87 -6.94
N PRO A 6 9.27 36.95 -7.66
CA PRO A 6 9.04 36.88 -9.09
C PRO A 6 10.36 36.55 -9.80
N VAL A 7 10.40 35.39 -10.44
CA VAL A 7 11.49 34.98 -11.34
C VAL A 7 11.52 35.95 -12.53
N GLU A 8 12.44 36.91 -12.48
CA GLU A 8 12.83 37.68 -13.66
C GLU A 8 13.45 36.74 -14.70
N ARG A 9 12.84 36.73 -15.88
CA ARG A 9 13.24 35.93 -17.04
C ARG A 9 14.55 36.43 -17.59
N LEU A 10 15.62 35.68 -17.38
CA LEU A 10 16.82 35.69 -18.23
C LEU A 10 16.90 34.35 -18.97
N SER A 11 16.12 34.24 -20.03
CA SER A 11 16.24 33.17 -21.03
C SER A 11 16.97 33.73 -22.24
N GLN A 12 18.30 33.80 -22.16
CA GLN A 12 19.15 33.80 -23.35
C GLN A 12 19.49 32.34 -23.65
N GLU A 13 18.82 31.81 -24.66
CA GLU A 13 19.04 30.49 -25.23
C GLU A 13 20.48 30.39 -25.78
N SER A 14 21.35 29.68 -25.07
CA SER A 14 22.60 29.16 -25.61
C SER A 14 22.33 27.83 -26.31
N THR A 15 22.15 27.88 -27.62
CA THR A 15 22.40 26.73 -28.49
C THR A 15 23.91 26.45 -28.51
N SER A 16 24.41 25.77 -27.48
CA SER A 16 25.81 25.34 -27.41
C SER A 16 25.96 24.06 -28.22
N ASN A 17 26.59 24.18 -29.38
CA ASN A 17 27.24 23.05 -30.02
C ASN A 17 28.35 22.51 -29.09
N ASP A 18 28.24 21.24 -28.73
CA ASP A 18 29.13 20.52 -27.82
C ASP A 18 30.53 20.33 -28.40
N THR A 19 31.38 21.32 -28.19
CA THR A 19 32.84 21.15 -28.14
C THR A 19 33.38 21.94 -26.95
N GLN A 20 32.80 21.70 -25.76
CA GLN A 20 33.36 22.23 -24.53
C GLN A 20 34.56 21.39 -24.07
N GLN A 21 35.66 22.10 -23.91
CA GLN A 21 36.91 21.66 -23.30
C GLN A 21 36.62 20.94 -21.96
N GLN A 22 37.28 19.79 -21.75
CA GLN A 22 37.36 19.08 -20.47
C GLN A 22 38.08 19.95 -19.42
N GLN A 23 37.44 21.01 -18.92
CA GLN A 23 37.79 21.50 -17.60
C GLN A 23 37.42 20.39 -16.63
N GLN A 24 38.42 19.90 -15.89
CA GLN A 24 38.25 18.92 -14.82
C GLN A 24 37.26 19.51 -13.81
N GLN A 25 35.98 19.18 -13.95
CA GLN A 25 34.98 19.54 -12.97
C GLN A 25 35.38 18.87 -11.67
N GLU A 26 35.51 19.65 -10.59
CA GLU A 26 35.77 19.07 -9.27
C GLU A 26 34.69 18.01 -8.98
N PRO A 27 35.08 16.82 -8.49
CA PRO A 27 34.13 15.75 -8.23
C PRO A 27 33.10 16.22 -7.21
N PHE A 28 31.84 15.85 -7.41
CA PHE A 28 30.75 16.22 -6.52
C PHE A 28 31.02 15.70 -5.10
N LYS A 29 30.97 16.60 -4.12
CA LYS A 29 31.13 16.27 -2.69
C LYS A 29 29.76 16.13 -2.04
N VAL A 30 29.52 14.99 -1.40
CA VAL A 30 28.35 14.73 -0.57
C VAL A 30 28.66 15.13 0.88
N VAL A 31 27.72 15.81 1.54
CA VAL A 31 27.77 16.09 2.98
C VAL A 31 27.13 14.94 3.72
N LEU A 32 27.77 14.44 4.78
CA LEU A 32 27.29 13.32 5.59
C LEU A 32 27.34 13.66 7.08
N VAL A 33 26.41 13.13 7.87
CA VAL A 33 26.40 13.25 9.34
C VAL A 33 27.12 12.06 9.96
N ASP A 34 27.99 12.31 10.93
CA ASP A 34 28.63 11.28 11.75
C ASP A 34 27.61 10.65 12.73
N ILE A 35 27.37 9.34 12.60
CA ILE A 35 26.37 8.61 13.38
C ILE A 35 26.76 8.53 14.85
N GLU A 36 28.04 8.31 15.16
CA GLU A 36 28.52 8.16 16.53
C GLU A 36 28.37 9.49 17.27
N LYS A 37 28.79 10.59 16.66
CA LYS A 37 28.58 11.95 17.22
C LYS A 37 27.11 12.31 17.38
N ALA A 38 26.27 12.00 16.39
CA ALA A 38 24.84 12.24 16.50
C ALA A 38 24.20 11.41 17.63
N SER A 39 24.72 10.21 17.91
CA SER A 39 24.26 9.40 19.05
C SER A 39 24.57 10.03 20.42
N GLU A 40 25.57 10.92 20.47
CA GLU A 40 25.98 11.72 21.62
C GLU A 40 25.28 13.10 21.68
N LEU A 41 24.22 13.30 20.88
CA LEU A 41 23.45 14.54 20.75
C LEU A 41 24.22 15.69 20.06
N GLU A 42 25.25 15.39 19.28
CA GLU A 42 26.04 16.36 18.51
C GLU A 42 25.92 16.11 17.01
N ILE A 43 25.50 17.11 16.24
CA ILE A 43 25.54 17.02 14.77
C ILE A 43 26.93 17.47 14.29
N HIS A 44 27.69 16.52 13.75
CA HIS A 44 28.95 16.78 13.09
C HIS A 44 28.86 16.31 11.63
N CYS A 45 29.07 17.23 10.68
CA CYS A 45 28.99 16.92 9.25
C CYS A 45 30.38 16.91 8.59
N VAL A 46 30.56 16.03 7.60
CA VAL A 46 31.78 15.92 6.79
C VAL A 46 31.46 16.00 5.30
N GLU A 47 32.33 16.63 4.51
CA GLU A 47 32.26 16.59 3.04
C GLU A 47 33.14 15.45 2.50
N MET A 48 32.59 14.57 1.68
CA MET A 48 33.31 13.45 1.05
C MET A 48 33.02 13.38 -0.46
N PRO A 49 33.97 12.99 -1.32
CA PRO A 49 33.71 12.82 -2.75
C PRO A 49 32.73 11.66 -2.98
N LEU A 50 31.60 11.91 -3.66
CA LEU A 50 30.62 10.86 -3.99
C LEU A 50 31.16 9.86 -5.03
N GLU A 51 32.00 10.37 -5.95
CA GLU A 51 32.72 9.60 -6.95
C GLU A 51 34.13 9.30 -6.44
N GLY A 52 34.24 8.25 -5.60
CA GLY A 52 35.49 7.75 -5.05
C GLY A 52 35.52 6.22 -4.99
N ASN A 53 36.57 5.65 -4.39
CA ASN A 53 36.64 4.21 -4.14
C ASN A 53 35.44 3.81 -3.27
N VAL A 54 34.59 2.92 -3.79
CA VAL A 54 33.34 2.49 -3.13
C VAL A 54 33.63 1.85 -1.77
N GLU A 55 34.81 1.24 -1.60
CA GLU A 55 35.24 0.64 -0.35
C GLU A 55 35.51 1.69 0.75
N GLU A 56 35.79 2.95 0.39
CA GLU A 56 36.11 4.01 1.34
C GLU A 56 34.86 4.78 1.81
N LEU A 57 33.79 4.82 1.01
CA LEU A 57 32.58 5.60 1.30
C LEU A 57 31.38 4.69 1.58
N SER A 58 31.26 4.22 2.82
CA SER A 58 30.07 3.52 3.32
C SER A 58 29.19 4.46 4.13
N PHE A 59 27.92 4.60 3.74
CA PHE A 59 26.93 5.42 4.44
C PHE A 59 25.51 4.88 4.28
N VAL A 60 24.63 5.25 5.21
CA VAL A 60 23.19 4.99 5.14
C VAL A 60 22.49 6.23 4.59
N ALA A 61 21.57 6.09 3.64
CA ALA A 61 20.68 7.19 3.24
C ALA A 61 19.31 7.02 3.91
N LEU A 62 18.82 8.06 4.60
CA LEU A 62 17.51 8.01 5.24
C LEU A 62 16.39 8.33 4.26
N SER A 63 15.39 7.45 4.21
CA SER A 63 14.11 7.71 3.57
C SER A 63 13.06 7.99 4.65
N TYR A 64 12.43 9.15 4.63
CA TYR A 64 11.48 9.55 5.67
C TYR A 64 10.45 10.54 5.13
N ARG A 65 9.42 10.83 5.93
CA ARG A 65 8.36 11.78 5.56
C ARG A 65 8.81 13.24 5.77
N TRP A 66 8.70 14.07 4.75
CA TRP A 66 8.99 15.50 4.83
C TRP A 66 7.88 16.33 5.51
N GLY A 67 8.33 17.21 6.42
CA GLY A 67 7.69 18.48 6.81
C GLY A 67 6.40 18.40 7.65
N GLU A 68 6.37 19.12 8.79
CA GLU A 68 5.19 19.67 9.51
C GLU A 68 5.52 20.05 10.97
N LEU A 69 6.81 20.05 11.35
CA LEU A 69 7.27 20.49 12.66
C LEU A 69 7.74 21.94 12.65
N HIS A 70 7.87 22.50 13.85
CA HIS A 70 8.49 23.81 14.02
C HIS A 70 9.96 23.75 13.61
N GLU A 71 10.39 24.83 12.97
CA GLU A 71 11.75 24.97 12.47
C GLU A 71 12.78 24.84 13.60
N THR A 72 13.74 23.93 13.43
CA THR A 72 14.91 23.79 14.31
C THR A 72 16.16 23.99 13.49
N THR A 73 17.07 24.83 13.96
CA THR A 73 18.36 25.06 13.32
C THR A 73 19.44 24.17 13.93
N VAL A 74 20.31 23.66 13.08
CA VAL A 74 21.43 22.80 13.45
C VAL A 74 22.70 23.36 12.80
N ASP A 75 23.75 23.54 13.59
CA ASP A 75 25.07 23.89 13.06
C ASP A 75 25.73 22.65 12.46
N THR A 76 26.11 22.73 11.18
CA THR A 76 26.75 21.61 10.47
C THR A 76 28.27 21.60 10.60
N GLN A 77 28.87 22.68 11.11
CA GLN A 77 30.33 22.90 11.12
C GLN A 77 30.96 22.99 9.72
N LEU A 78 30.15 23.17 8.67
CA LEU A 78 30.56 23.33 7.26
C LEU A 78 30.13 24.70 6.69
N ASP A 79 30.18 25.74 7.51
CA ASP A 79 29.81 27.12 7.15
C ASP A 79 28.34 27.32 6.73
N TYR A 80 27.43 26.43 7.13
CA TYR A 80 25.99 26.67 7.02
C TYR A 80 25.18 26.08 8.18
N LEU A 81 24.04 26.72 8.46
CA LEU A 81 23.03 26.22 9.38
C LEU A 81 22.00 25.41 8.60
N ALA A 82 21.79 24.16 8.99
CA ALA A 82 20.71 23.34 8.48
C ALA A 82 19.39 23.73 9.17
N THR A 83 18.35 23.91 8.38
CA THR A 83 16.99 24.17 8.85
C THR A 83 16.17 22.88 8.75
N VAL A 84 15.88 22.26 9.89
CA VAL A 84 15.11 21.01 9.99
C VAL A 84 13.66 21.32 10.36
N THR A 85 12.73 20.94 9.50
CA THR A 85 11.27 21.11 9.71
C THR A 85 10.50 19.80 9.62
N SER A 86 11.19 18.70 9.33
CA SER A 86 10.58 17.42 9.00
C SER A 86 10.52 16.45 10.17
N PHE A 87 11.51 16.47 11.06
CA PHE A 87 11.58 15.62 12.25
C PHE A 87 12.14 16.37 13.44
N ASN A 88 11.95 15.81 14.63
CA ASN A 88 12.56 16.34 15.84
C ASN A 88 14.00 15.82 15.96
N SER A 89 14.96 16.68 16.30
CA SER A 89 16.36 16.28 16.44
C SER A 89 16.56 15.15 17.46
N TYR A 90 15.75 15.10 18.51
CA TYR A 90 15.80 14.02 19.50
C TYR A 90 15.47 12.64 18.89
N ASP A 91 14.47 12.59 17.99
CA ASP A 91 14.10 11.34 17.31
C ASP A 91 15.23 10.89 16.36
N PHE A 92 15.90 11.84 15.71
CA PHE A 92 17.09 11.57 14.89
C PHE A 92 18.29 11.10 15.72
N TYR A 93 18.61 11.74 16.85
CA TYR A 93 19.67 11.28 17.74
C TYR A 93 19.42 9.88 18.29
N ARG A 94 18.15 9.60 18.66
CA ARG A 94 17.73 8.26 19.08
C ARG A 94 17.92 7.25 17.96
N LEU A 95 17.58 7.57 16.72
CA LEU A 95 17.83 6.73 15.55
C LEU A 95 19.32 6.42 15.40
N CYS A 96 20.17 7.44 15.37
CA CYS A 96 21.63 7.27 15.26
C CYS A 96 22.18 6.39 16.38
N LYS A 97 21.69 6.58 17.61
CA LYS A 97 22.05 5.70 18.74
C LYS A 97 21.67 4.24 18.51
N ILE A 98 20.56 3.94 17.87
CA ILE A 98 20.20 2.54 17.59
C ILE A 98 21.07 1.98 16.46
N MET A 99 21.38 2.80 15.45
CA MET A 99 22.27 2.40 14.34
C MET A 99 23.66 1.98 14.82
N THR A 100 24.18 2.49 15.94
CA THR A 100 25.47 2.05 16.50
C THR A 100 25.42 0.66 17.15
N TYR A 101 24.23 0.15 17.48
CA TYR A 101 24.03 -1.21 17.99
C TYR A 101 23.49 -2.19 16.93
N GLU A 102 22.84 -1.70 15.88
CA GLU A 102 22.26 -2.53 14.84
C GLU A 102 23.35 -3.35 14.12
N PRO A 103 23.20 -4.69 13.99
CA PRO A 103 24.28 -5.57 13.55
C PRO A 103 24.92 -5.25 12.20
N ASP A 104 24.13 -4.77 11.23
CA ASP A 104 24.54 -4.48 9.86
C ASP A 104 24.99 -3.01 9.69
N LEU A 105 24.52 -2.11 10.56
CA LEU A 105 24.80 -0.67 10.48
C LEU A 105 25.88 -0.19 11.45
N LYS A 106 26.21 -0.93 12.52
CA LYS A 106 27.20 -0.53 13.54
C LYS A 106 28.59 -0.23 13.00
N GLN A 107 28.94 -0.74 11.82
CA GLN A 107 30.23 -0.48 11.16
C GLN A 107 30.19 0.72 10.22
N ILE A 108 29.00 1.22 9.89
CA ILE A 108 28.80 2.35 9.00
C ILE A 108 28.88 3.63 9.83
N LYS A 109 29.81 4.51 9.48
CA LYS A 109 30.09 5.74 10.25
C LYS A 109 29.15 6.90 9.94
N TYR A 110 28.59 6.90 8.73
CA TYR A 110 27.95 8.07 8.16
C TYR A 110 26.50 7.82 7.77
N VAL A 111 25.67 8.84 7.98
CA VAL A 111 24.28 8.88 7.51
C VAL A 111 24.04 10.13 6.68
N TRP A 112 23.36 9.96 5.56
CA TRP A 112 22.88 11.04 4.72
C TRP A 112 21.40 11.29 5.01
N VAL A 113 21.07 12.54 5.37
CA VAL A 113 19.70 13.01 5.56
C VAL A 113 19.57 14.39 4.94
N ASP A 114 18.78 14.51 3.90
CA ASP A 114 18.62 15.73 3.10
C ASP A 114 18.29 17.00 3.92
N ALA A 115 17.52 16.89 5.00
CA ALA A 115 17.18 18.01 5.87
C ALA A 115 18.41 18.64 6.58
N ILE A 116 19.52 17.89 6.71
CA ILE A 116 20.77 18.38 7.32
C ILE A 116 21.86 18.52 6.26
N CYS A 117 22.02 17.51 5.41
CA CYS A 117 23.10 17.39 4.44
C CYS A 117 22.95 18.32 3.21
N VAL A 118 21.78 18.91 2.99
CA VAL A 118 21.57 19.87 1.89
C VAL A 118 21.64 21.28 2.43
N ASN A 119 22.59 22.07 1.92
CA ASN A 119 22.66 23.50 2.24
C ASN A 119 21.47 24.24 1.61
N GLN A 120 20.43 24.48 2.39
CA GLN A 120 19.19 25.12 1.93
C GLN A 120 19.35 26.62 1.62
N THR A 121 20.38 27.28 2.16
CA THR A 121 20.60 28.72 1.99
C THR A 121 21.39 29.06 0.72
N ASN A 122 22.21 28.12 0.23
CA ASN A 122 22.95 28.25 -1.03
C ASN A 122 22.18 27.61 -2.19
N TYR A 123 21.58 28.44 -3.06
CA TYR A 123 20.75 27.98 -4.18
C TYR A 123 21.49 27.02 -5.13
N ASP A 124 22.72 27.34 -5.51
CA ASP A 124 23.49 26.56 -6.48
C ASP A 124 23.90 25.20 -5.91
N ARG A 125 24.41 25.17 -4.67
CA ARG A 125 24.74 23.91 -3.97
C ARG A 125 23.48 23.07 -3.76
N ARG A 126 22.36 23.66 -3.32
CA ARG A 126 21.09 22.95 -3.17
C ARG A 126 20.65 22.33 -4.49
N LYS A 127 20.64 23.10 -5.57
CA LYS A 127 20.24 22.63 -6.90
C LYS A 127 21.17 21.51 -7.39
N ALA A 128 22.48 21.67 -7.24
CA ALA A 128 23.45 20.62 -7.59
C ALA A 128 23.21 19.33 -6.80
N THR A 129 22.99 19.41 -5.48
CA THR A 129 22.69 18.22 -4.66
C THR A 129 21.36 17.57 -5.04
N ILE A 130 20.31 18.37 -5.33
CA ILE A 130 19.02 17.84 -5.80
C ILE A 130 19.20 17.05 -7.10
N HIS A 131 19.97 17.56 -8.05
CA HIS A 131 20.28 16.83 -9.29
C HIS A 131 21.07 15.52 -9.02
N GLN A 132 21.81 15.44 -7.92
CA GLN A 132 22.59 14.27 -7.52
C GLN A 132 21.86 13.33 -6.54
N MET A 133 20.65 13.66 -6.06
CA MET A 133 19.94 12.83 -5.05
C MET A 133 19.79 11.37 -5.46
N SER A 134 19.42 11.11 -6.72
CA SER A 134 19.30 9.74 -7.22
C SER A 134 20.63 8.98 -7.15
N ASN A 135 21.75 9.67 -7.41
CA ASN A 135 23.08 9.08 -7.33
C ASN A 135 23.52 8.86 -5.88
N ILE A 136 23.18 9.77 -4.97
CA ILE A 136 23.44 9.62 -3.53
C ILE A 136 22.72 8.37 -3.00
N TYR A 137 21.41 8.23 -3.23
CA TYR A 137 20.66 7.04 -2.84
C TYR A 137 21.18 5.76 -3.52
N ALA A 138 21.55 5.84 -4.81
CA ALA A 138 22.11 4.68 -5.51
C ALA A 138 23.48 4.26 -4.96
N LYS A 139 24.27 5.18 -4.41
CA LYS A 139 25.59 4.91 -3.82
C LYS A 139 25.51 4.44 -2.36
N ALA A 140 24.45 4.79 -1.63
CA ALA A 140 24.28 4.39 -0.23
C ALA A 140 24.36 2.88 -0.02
N THR A 141 25.01 2.45 1.06
CA THR A 141 25.14 1.03 1.45
C THR A 141 23.75 0.45 1.73
N TYR A 142 22.96 1.16 2.52
CA TYR A 142 21.55 0.87 2.77
C TYR A 142 20.71 2.14 2.57
N ILE A 143 19.48 1.94 2.11
CA ILE A 143 18.43 2.94 2.25
C ILE A 143 17.62 2.54 3.47
N LEU A 144 17.58 3.41 4.49
CA LEU A 144 16.87 3.16 5.73
C LEU A 144 15.57 3.98 5.75
N ALA A 145 14.46 3.30 5.55
CA ALA A 145 13.13 3.87 5.70
C ALA A 145 12.80 4.06 7.19
N VAL A 146 12.44 5.28 7.59
CA VAL A 146 11.98 5.60 8.95
C VAL A 146 10.64 6.33 8.87
N PRO A 147 9.54 5.59 8.64
CA PRO A 147 8.24 6.17 8.34
C PRO A 147 7.70 7.12 9.42
N ASP A 148 8.02 6.86 10.69
CA ASP A 148 7.58 7.63 11.86
C ASP A 148 8.67 8.58 12.42
N LEU A 149 9.72 8.92 11.65
CA LEU A 149 10.77 9.85 12.13
C LEU A 149 10.22 11.22 12.57
N HIS A 150 9.04 11.58 12.06
CA HIS A 150 8.27 12.77 12.42
C HIS A 150 7.30 12.53 13.60
N MET A 151 7.64 11.62 14.52
CA MET A 151 6.77 11.13 15.60
C MET A 151 6.13 12.27 16.42
N ARG A 152 6.89 13.34 16.70
CA ARG A 152 6.36 14.52 17.41
C ARG A 152 5.18 15.17 16.70
N HIS A 153 5.16 15.17 15.37
CA HIS A 153 4.04 15.70 14.61
C HIS A 153 2.82 14.78 14.74
N LEU A 154 3.00 13.46 14.61
CA LEU A 154 1.93 12.47 14.77
C LEU A 154 1.23 12.64 16.14
N MET A 155 2.01 12.85 17.20
CA MET A 155 1.48 13.12 18.55
C MET A 155 0.65 14.40 18.65
N ASN A 156 1.01 15.45 17.89
CA ASN A 156 0.36 16.76 17.98
C ASN A 156 -0.92 16.85 17.15
N THR A 157 -1.04 16.08 16.07
CA THR A 157 -2.16 16.22 15.12
C THR A 157 -3.43 15.52 15.62
N TYR A 158 -3.30 14.35 16.24
CA TYR A 158 -4.45 13.60 16.75
C TYR A 158 -4.14 12.95 18.11
N THR A 159 -5.03 13.16 19.09
CA THR A 159 -4.93 12.54 20.42
C THR A 159 -4.99 11.01 20.38
N GLU A 160 -5.62 10.44 19.35
CA GLU A 160 -5.64 9.00 19.10
C GLU A 160 -4.26 8.47 18.71
N HIS A 161 -3.48 9.21 17.90
CA HIS A 161 -2.12 8.81 17.55
C HIS A 161 -1.21 8.76 18.78
N TYR A 162 -1.34 9.72 19.70
CA TYR A 162 -0.58 9.67 20.95
C TYR A 162 -0.83 8.36 21.72
N LYS A 163 -2.10 7.95 21.87
CA LYS A 163 -2.46 6.69 22.53
C LYS A 163 -1.91 5.48 21.77
N ASN A 164 -1.98 5.51 20.44
CA ASN A 164 -1.45 4.42 19.61
C ASN A 164 0.08 4.31 19.72
N ILE A 165 0.80 5.43 19.78
CA ILE A 165 2.26 5.45 20.00
C ILE A 165 2.61 4.89 21.39
N GLU A 166 1.88 5.27 22.44
CA GLU A 166 2.08 4.68 23.78
C GLU A 166 1.85 3.16 23.77
N ILE A 167 0.81 2.69 23.07
CA ILE A 167 0.54 1.27 22.89
C ILE A 167 1.70 0.59 22.14
N CYS A 168 2.19 1.18 21.05
CA CYS A 168 3.32 0.64 20.30
C CYS A 168 4.57 0.53 21.16
N HIS A 169 4.85 1.54 21.98
CA HIS A 169 5.96 1.51 22.92
C HIS A 169 5.81 0.40 23.95
N HIS A 170 4.61 0.28 24.55
CA HIS A 170 4.31 -0.72 25.59
C HIS A 170 4.41 -2.16 25.08
N TYR A 171 4.06 -2.40 23.81
CA TYR A 171 4.10 -3.73 23.19
C TYR A 171 5.21 -3.86 22.14
N SER A 172 6.25 -3.02 22.20
CA SER A 172 7.29 -2.92 21.15
C SER A 172 7.98 -4.24 20.82
N GLU A 173 8.39 -5.03 21.83
CA GLU A 173 9.01 -6.35 21.63
C GLU A 173 8.03 -7.33 20.95
N TYR A 174 6.77 -7.35 21.39
CA TYR A 174 5.75 -8.21 20.81
C TYR A 174 5.43 -7.83 19.36
N ILE A 175 5.27 -6.54 19.08
CA ILE A 175 5.01 -6.01 17.73
C ILE A 175 6.18 -6.32 16.80
N TYR A 176 7.42 -6.16 17.28
CA TYR A 176 8.60 -6.49 16.48
C TYR A 176 8.62 -7.97 16.08
N HIS A 177 8.43 -8.88 17.03
CA HIS A 177 8.39 -10.31 16.74
C HIS A 177 7.15 -10.70 15.91
N LEU A 178 6.05 -9.97 16.05
CA LEU A 178 4.87 -10.16 15.23
C LEU A 178 5.15 -9.79 13.77
N ILE A 179 5.76 -8.62 13.52
CA ILE A 179 6.18 -8.22 12.18
C ILE A 179 7.21 -9.21 11.61
N GLN A 180 8.18 -9.67 12.39
CA GLN A 180 9.15 -10.69 11.93
C GLN A 180 8.52 -12.06 11.66
N GLY A 181 7.36 -12.36 12.24
CA GLY A 181 6.79 -13.71 12.22
C GLY A 181 7.53 -14.70 13.14
N ASN A 182 8.20 -14.23 14.20
CA ASN A 182 8.92 -15.06 15.16
C ASN A 182 7.96 -15.71 16.17
N ILE A 183 7.25 -16.75 15.74
CA ILE A 183 6.18 -17.42 16.50
C ILE A 183 6.66 -17.89 17.88
N ASP A 184 7.85 -18.50 17.98
CA ASP A 184 8.39 -18.99 19.26
C ASP A 184 8.58 -17.89 20.29
N GLN A 185 9.06 -16.71 19.86
CA GLN A 185 9.23 -15.56 20.74
C GLN A 185 7.88 -14.98 21.17
N LEU A 186 6.89 -14.98 20.28
CA LEU A 186 5.53 -14.55 20.61
C LEU A 186 4.90 -15.48 21.67
N HIS A 187 5.06 -16.80 21.54
CA HIS A 187 4.58 -17.75 22.56
C HIS A 187 5.28 -17.57 23.91
N ARG A 188 6.58 -17.26 23.91
CA ARG A 188 7.32 -16.93 25.14
C ARG A 188 6.75 -15.68 25.81
N LEU A 189 6.52 -14.61 25.03
CA LEU A 189 5.94 -13.36 25.53
C LEU A 189 4.50 -13.53 26.01
N ASP A 190 3.72 -14.36 25.33
CA ASP A 190 2.36 -14.72 25.76
C ASP A 190 2.38 -15.46 27.09
N SER A 191 3.30 -16.42 27.27
CA SER A 191 3.44 -17.15 28.53
C SER A 191 3.77 -16.19 29.70
N GLN A 192 4.72 -15.28 29.48
CA GLN A 192 5.07 -14.25 30.46
C GLN A 192 3.90 -13.30 30.77
N PHE A 193 3.13 -12.92 29.74
CA PHE A 193 1.95 -12.07 29.91
C PHE A 193 0.85 -12.79 30.72
N LEU A 194 0.58 -14.06 30.42
CA LEU A 194 -0.39 -14.89 31.14
C LEU A 194 -0.02 -15.02 32.62
N ASP A 195 1.27 -15.20 32.93
CA ASP A 195 1.78 -15.19 34.31
C ASP A 195 1.54 -13.83 34.99
N LYS A 196 1.85 -12.73 34.30
CA LYS A 196 1.69 -11.35 34.81
C LYS A 196 0.24 -11.03 35.19
N ILE A 197 -0.73 -11.45 34.38
CA ILE A 197 -2.16 -11.23 34.65
C ILE A 197 -2.79 -12.34 35.51
N LYS A 198 -1.96 -13.28 36.01
CA LYS A 198 -2.37 -14.38 36.90
C LYS A 198 -3.40 -15.33 36.28
N VAL A 199 -3.30 -15.60 34.98
CA VAL A 199 -4.02 -16.73 34.39
C VAL A 199 -3.53 -18.01 35.05
N PRO A 200 -4.43 -18.95 35.45
CA PRO A 200 -4.01 -20.21 36.04
C PRO A 200 -2.86 -20.87 35.26
N ALA A 201 -1.86 -21.37 35.98
CA ALA A 201 -0.68 -22.03 35.41
C ALA A 201 -0.99 -23.42 34.80
N ASP A 202 -2.27 -23.76 34.68
CA ASP A 202 -2.71 -25.00 34.08
C ASP A 202 -2.37 -25.03 32.59
N ARG A 203 -1.67 -26.10 32.18
CA ARG A 203 -1.19 -26.28 30.81
C ARG A 203 -2.36 -26.36 29.81
N THR A 204 -3.44 -27.06 30.17
CA THR A 204 -4.59 -27.29 29.29
C THR A 204 -5.33 -25.99 29.00
N LEU A 205 -5.61 -25.19 30.03
CA LEU A 205 -6.28 -23.90 29.87
C LEU A 205 -5.45 -22.96 28.98
N ARG A 206 -4.13 -22.87 29.21
CA ARG A 206 -3.26 -21.99 28.42
C ARG A 206 -3.15 -22.46 26.97
N GLN A 207 -3.11 -23.76 26.73
CA GLN A 207 -3.14 -24.32 25.37
C GLN A 207 -4.48 -24.04 24.66
N LEU A 208 -5.60 -24.17 25.36
CA LEU A 208 -6.92 -23.80 24.83
C LEU A 208 -6.99 -22.31 24.51
N LEU A 209 -6.46 -21.44 25.38
CA LEU A 209 -6.40 -20.00 25.11
C LEU A 209 -5.53 -19.69 23.89
N ALA A 210 -4.39 -20.36 23.73
CA ALA A 210 -3.52 -20.17 22.56
C ALA A 210 -4.21 -20.62 21.27
N LYS A 211 -4.69 -21.87 21.22
CA LYS A 211 -5.20 -22.50 19.99
C LYS A 211 -6.61 -22.06 19.60
N CYS A 212 -7.48 -21.79 20.58
CA CYS A 212 -8.92 -21.58 20.33
C CYS A 212 -9.35 -20.12 20.42
N THR A 213 -8.42 -19.17 20.63
CA THR A 213 -8.75 -17.74 20.72
C THR A 213 -7.90 -16.87 19.81
N THR A 214 -8.34 -15.63 19.62
CA THR A 214 -7.60 -14.61 18.85
C THR A 214 -6.72 -13.71 19.73
N TYR A 215 -6.54 -14.00 21.03
CA TYR A 215 -5.91 -13.08 21.98
C TYR A 215 -4.39 -13.25 22.12
N LEU A 216 -3.84 -14.36 21.63
CA LEU A 216 -2.43 -14.74 21.73
C LEU A 216 -1.83 -14.91 20.32
N ALA A 217 -0.58 -15.34 20.24
CA ALA A 217 0.25 -15.40 19.02
C ALA A 217 -0.51 -16.01 17.83
N ASP A 218 -1.12 -17.18 18.02
CA ASP A 218 -1.86 -17.90 16.97
C ASP A 218 -3.01 -17.05 16.41
N GLY A 219 -3.64 -16.21 17.24
CA GLY A 219 -4.68 -15.27 16.86
C GLY A 219 -4.23 -14.10 15.98
N PHE A 220 -2.93 -13.85 15.93
CA PHE A 220 -2.30 -12.84 15.07
C PHE A 220 -1.55 -13.46 13.88
N THR A 221 -1.19 -14.74 13.97
CA THR A 221 -0.34 -15.42 12.97
C THR A 221 -1.08 -16.44 12.12
N THR A 222 -2.16 -17.02 12.60
CA THR A 222 -2.92 -18.05 11.87
C THR A 222 -4.28 -17.54 11.43
N ARG A 223 -4.71 -17.95 10.24
CA ARG A 223 -6.06 -17.67 9.77
C ARG A 223 -7.02 -18.55 10.56
N GLN A 224 -7.90 -17.94 11.33
CA GLN A 224 -8.90 -18.70 12.06
C GLN A 224 -10.00 -19.15 11.08
N GLN A 225 -10.20 -20.46 10.97
CA GLN A 225 -11.27 -21.05 10.16
C GLN A 225 -12.64 -21.02 10.86
N HIS A 226 -12.76 -20.36 12.02
CA HIS A 226 -13.95 -20.47 12.84
C HIS A 226 -15.10 -19.60 12.34
N ASP A 227 -16.10 -20.26 11.74
CA ASP A 227 -17.44 -19.73 11.43
C ASP A 227 -18.23 -19.30 12.68
N HIS A 228 -17.78 -19.70 13.87
CA HIS A 228 -18.36 -19.26 15.13
C HIS A 228 -17.75 -17.92 15.53
N ASN A 229 -18.11 -16.90 14.76
CA ASN A 229 -17.90 -15.52 15.15
C ASN A 229 -18.83 -15.24 16.33
N ILE A 230 -18.42 -15.69 17.53
CA ILE A 230 -19.16 -15.43 18.76
C ILE A 230 -19.16 -13.91 18.88
N ALA A 231 -20.33 -13.31 18.74
CA ALA A 231 -20.52 -11.86 18.72
C ALA A 231 -19.94 -11.15 19.96
N HIS A 232 -19.63 -11.92 21.01
CA HIS A 232 -19.07 -11.48 22.27
C HIS A 232 -17.75 -12.22 22.58
N PRO A 233 -16.59 -11.55 22.43
CA PRO A 233 -15.28 -12.13 22.74
C PRO A 233 -15.16 -12.68 24.17
N GLU A 234 -15.87 -12.08 25.11
CA GLU A 234 -15.98 -12.50 26.51
C GLU A 234 -16.59 -13.89 26.64
N ASP A 235 -17.65 -14.18 25.89
CA ASP A 235 -18.37 -15.46 25.94
C ASP A 235 -17.48 -16.62 25.49
N ALA A 236 -16.60 -16.38 24.51
CA ALA A 236 -15.64 -17.38 24.07
C ALA A 236 -14.66 -17.73 25.19
N LEU A 237 -14.19 -16.73 25.94
CA LEU A 237 -13.29 -16.94 27.07
C LEU A 237 -13.98 -17.61 28.25
N ASP A 238 -15.21 -17.22 28.56
CA ASP A 238 -16.00 -17.85 29.61
C ASP A 238 -16.32 -19.31 29.29
N LEU A 239 -16.70 -19.59 28.03
CA LEU A 239 -16.89 -20.95 27.53
C LEU A 239 -15.62 -21.80 27.68
N LEU A 240 -14.44 -21.28 27.31
CA LEU A 240 -13.19 -22.02 27.48
C LEU A 240 -12.87 -22.28 28.96
N CYS A 241 -13.18 -21.34 29.85
CA CYS A 241 -13.05 -21.54 31.27
C CYS A 241 -14.03 -22.60 31.80
N GLU A 242 -15.26 -22.64 31.29
CA GLU A 242 -16.24 -23.66 31.66
C GLU A 242 -15.81 -25.05 31.21
N ILE A 243 -15.34 -25.18 29.98
CA ILE A 243 -14.76 -26.42 29.45
C ILE A 243 -13.65 -26.91 30.38
N TYR A 244 -12.76 -26.00 30.77
CA TYR A 244 -11.67 -26.28 31.70
C TYR A 244 -12.16 -26.66 33.12
N HIS A 245 -13.09 -25.91 33.71
CA HIS A 245 -13.61 -26.24 35.04
C HIS A 245 -14.39 -27.57 35.03
N THR A 246 -15.12 -27.84 33.96
CA THR A 246 -15.85 -29.09 33.78
C THR A 246 -14.90 -30.27 33.61
N SER A 247 -13.75 -30.09 32.93
CA SER A 247 -12.73 -31.13 32.83
C SER A 247 -12.03 -31.39 34.18
N LEU A 248 -11.81 -30.36 35.00
CA LEU A 248 -11.29 -30.53 36.37
C LEU A 248 -12.24 -31.27 37.31
N LEU A 249 -13.55 -31.00 37.21
CA LEU A 249 -14.59 -31.64 38.03
C LEU A 249 -14.88 -33.08 37.58
N ALA A 250 -14.70 -33.37 36.30
CA ALA A 250 -14.87 -34.70 35.72
C ALA A 250 -13.68 -35.63 35.99
N LYS A 251 -13.05 -35.55 37.18
CA LYS A 251 -12.20 -36.66 37.63
C LYS A 251 -13.08 -37.91 37.67
N PRO A 252 -12.83 -38.94 36.85
CA PRO A 252 -13.56 -40.18 36.99
C PRO A 252 -13.34 -40.71 38.41
N PRO A 253 -14.29 -41.45 39.00
CA PRO A 253 -14.00 -42.20 40.21
C PRO A 253 -12.69 -42.95 39.98
N ARG A 254 -11.72 -42.79 40.89
CA ARG A 254 -10.34 -43.33 40.79
C ARG A 254 -10.23 -44.81 40.39
N LYS A 255 -11.33 -45.56 40.33
CA LYS A 255 -11.40 -46.98 40.00
C LYS A 255 -11.22 -47.29 38.50
N ASP A 256 -11.46 -46.35 37.58
CA ASP A 256 -11.36 -46.65 36.14
C ASP A 256 -10.01 -46.27 35.50
N LEU A 257 -9.19 -45.42 36.15
CA LEU A 257 -7.86 -45.08 35.62
C LEU A 257 -6.88 -46.27 35.71
N ASP A 258 -7.02 -47.11 36.74
CA ASP A 258 -6.29 -48.37 36.85
C ASP A 258 -6.78 -49.39 35.80
N TYR A 259 -8.06 -49.34 35.42
CA TYR A 259 -8.63 -50.20 34.37
C TYR A 259 -8.11 -49.82 32.98
N ILE A 260 -8.00 -48.52 32.68
CA ILE A 260 -7.45 -48.03 31.41
C ILE A 260 -5.93 -48.28 31.34
N LYS A 261 -5.18 -48.04 32.42
CA LYS A 261 -3.74 -48.41 32.47
C LYS A 261 -3.52 -49.92 32.26
N ASN A 262 -4.38 -50.77 32.81
CA ASN A 262 -4.28 -52.21 32.65
C ASN A 262 -4.69 -52.67 31.24
N GLN A 263 -5.60 -51.97 30.54
CA GLN A 263 -5.92 -52.26 29.14
C GLN A 263 -4.84 -51.80 28.16
N THR A 264 -4.17 -50.67 28.42
CA THR A 264 -3.06 -50.22 27.57
C THR A 264 -1.83 -51.13 27.73
N GLN A 265 -1.54 -51.61 28.94
CA GLN A 265 -0.47 -52.61 29.16
C GLN A 265 -0.80 -54.00 28.57
N GLN A 266 -2.07 -54.41 28.53
CA GLN A 266 -2.46 -55.67 27.88
C GLN A 266 -2.36 -55.62 26.35
N LYS A 267 -2.48 -54.43 25.73
CA LYS A 267 -2.38 -54.29 24.27
C LYS A 267 -0.94 -54.23 23.76
N GLU A 268 0.01 -53.80 24.59
CA GLU A 268 1.44 -53.78 24.25
C GLU A 268 2.10 -55.16 24.40
N GLU A 269 1.54 -56.07 25.22
CA GLU A 269 2.03 -57.45 25.33
C GLU A 269 1.48 -58.39 24.24
N GLU A 270 0.33 -58.07 23.61
CA GLU A 270 -0.24 -58.91 22.54
C GLU A 270 0.28 -58.58 21.12
N ASP A 271 0.96 -57.44 20.91
CA ASP A 271 1.47 -57.03 19.58
C ASP A 271 3.01 -57.09 19.46
N GLY A 272 3.69 -57.77 20.41
CA GLY A 272 5.13 -58.02 20.43
C GLY A 272 5.62 -59.03 19.38
N GLY A 273 5.14 -58.94 18.15
CA GLY A 273 5.23 -60.00 17.15
C GLY A 273 5.50 -59.56 15.72
N ARG A 274 6.21 -58.46 15.45
CA ARG A 274 6.90 -58.28 14.14
C ARG A 274 8.00 -57.24 14.18
N ALA A 275 9.23 -57.73 14.16
CA ALA A 275 10.42 -56.97 13.80
C ALA A 275 10.28 -56.42 12.37
N GLY A 276 10.47 -55.13 12.22
CA GLY A 276 10.47 -54.41 10.95
C GLY A 276 11.13 -53.06 11.12
N ASP A 277 12.42 -53.03 10.81
CA ASP A 277 13.37 -51.92 10.85
C ASP A 277 12.86 -50.55 10.38
N ASN A 278 13.31 -49.53 11.13
CA ASN A 278 13.72 -48.19 10.71
C ASN A 278 12.65 -47.25 10.11
N ASN A 279 12.18 -46.31 10.95
CA ASN A 279 12.36 -44.89 10.67
C ASN A 279 12.23 -44.09 11.98
N ASP A 280 13.25 -43.27 12.24
CA ASP A 280 13.31 -42.28 13.30
C ASP A 280 12.21 -41.22 13.06
N ASP A 281 11.04 -41.43 13.65
CA ASP A 281 10.00 -40.41 13.79
C ASP A 281 10.03 -39.96 15.25
N ASP A 282 10.58 -38.76 15.48
CA ASP A 282 10.66 -38.08 16.77
C ASP A 282 9.23 -37.74 17.25
N GLY A 283 8.56 -38.75 17.80
CA GLY A 283 7.24 -38.64 18.40
C GLY A 283 7.30 -37.87 19.72
N ASP A 284 6.72 -36.68 19.75
CA ASP A 284 6.13 -36.12 20.97
C ASP A 284 4.68 -36.61 21.04
N PRO A 285 4.35 -37.66 21.84
CA PRO A 285 2.99 -38.15 21.98
C PRO A 285 2.22 -37.20 22.89
N LEU A 286 1.73 -36.11 22.32
CA LEU A 286 0.65 -35.35 22.93
C LEU A 286 -0.61 -36.22 22.88
N ASP A 287 -1.04 -36.67 24.05
CA ASP A 287 -2.32 -37.32 24.29
C ASP A 287 -3.48 -36.36 23.97
N GLU A 288 -3.79 -36.20 22.67
CA GLU A 288 -4.95 -35.44 22.17
C GLU A 288 -6.28 -36.06 22.64
N SER A 289 -6.27 -37.26 23.24
CA SER A 289 -7.45 -37.99 23.74
C SER A 289 -8.07 -37.39 25.01
N LEU A 290 -7.44 -36.40 25.65
CA LEU A 290 -7.91 -35.87 26.95
C LEU A 290 -8.94 -34.75 26.87
N LEU A 291 -9.14 -34.13 25.70
CA LEU A 291 -10.27 -33.24 25.48
C LEU A 291 -11.44 -34.08 24.98
N CYS A 292 -12.40 -34.38 25.85
CA CYS A 292 -13.64 -35.05 25.46
C CYS A 292 -14.41 -34.14 24.48
N TYR A 293 -14.11 -34.28 23.19
CA TYR A 293 -14.58 -33.42 22.11
C TYR A 293 -16.11 -33.36 22.09
N ASP A 294 -16.77 -34.49 22.39
CA ASP A 294 -18.22 -34.59 22.51
C ASP A 294 -18.79 -33.69 23.62
N LYS A 295 -18.06 -33.54 24.74
CA LYS A 295 -18.49 -32.70 25.86
C LYS A 295 -18.27 -31.22 25.54
N VAL A 296 -17.16 -30.88 24.91
CA VAL A 296 -16.87 -29.52 24.40
C VAL A 296 -17.91 -29.11 23.36
N ALA A 297 -18.21 -30.00 22.40
CA ALA A 297 -19.24 -29.80 21.39
C ALA A 297 -20.63 -29.64 22.02
N SER A 298 -20.98 -30.43 23.05
CA SER A 298 -22.28 -30.29 23.74
C SER A 298 -22.45 -28.95 24.44
N ILE A 299 -21.36 -28.39 25.00
CA ILE A 299 -21.40 -27.07 25.63
C ILE A 299 -21.49 -25.99 24.55
N ILE A 300 -20.72 -26.09 23.45
CA ILE A 300 -20.78 -25.16 22.32
C ILE A 300 -22.20 -25.05 21.75
N LEU A 301 -22.93 -26.16 21.67
CA LEU A 301 -24.29 -26.26 21.12
C LEU A 301 -25.41 -25.77 22.06
N GLU A 302 -25.14 -25.51 23.35
CA GLU A 302 -26.17 -25.03 24.30
C GLU A 302 -26.51 -23.54 24.06
N GLU A 303 -27.79 -23.16 24.08
CA GLU A 303 -28.21 -21.76 23.84
C GLU A 303 -27.52 -20.77 24.81
N PRO A 304 -26.95 -19.66 24.30
CA PRO A 304 -26.21 -18.70 25.12
C PRO A 304 -27.00 -18.22 26.35
N GLU A 305 -28.26 -17.84 26.20
CA GLU A 305 -29.06 -17.30 27.31
C GLU A 305 -29.23 -18.29 28.49
N ARG A 306 -29.36 -19.59 28.20
CA ARG A 306 -29.45 -20.64 29.24
C ARG A 306 -28.13 -20.90 29.93
N ARG A 307 -27.03 -20.73 29.19
CA ARG A 307 -25.66 -20.86 29.70
C ARG A 307 -25.38 -19.76 30.74
N TRP A 308 -25.74 -18.51 30.44
CA TRP A 308 -25.44 -17.35 31.28
C TRP A 308 -26.15 -17.34 32.64
N MET A 309 -27.38 -17.89 32.72
CA MET A 309 -28.08 -17.99 34.01
C MET A 309 -27.42 -18.97 34.98
N LYS A 310 -26.62 -19.94 34.50
CA LYS A 310 -25.99 -20.97 35.34
C LYS A 310 -24.68 -20.52 35.98
N ILE A 311 -23.98 -19.54 35.38
CA ILE A 311 -22.54 -19.36 35.64
C ILE A 311 -22.26 -18.38 36.78
N GLY A 312 -23.15 -17.43 37.03
CA GLY A 312 -22.83 -16.28 37.89
C GLY A 312 -21.69 -15.45 37.28
N LYS A 313 -21.69 -14.14 37.50
CA LYS A 313 -20.58 -13.29 37.01
C LYS A 313 -19.32 -13.64 37.81
N ILE A 314 -18.50 -14.56 37.32
CA ILE A 314 -17.15 -14.75 37.84
C ILE A 314 -16.35 -13.57 37.32
N ASP A 315 -16.02 -12.63 38.22
CA ASP A 315 -15.20 -11.46 37.91
C ASP A 315 -13.75 -11.91 37.60
N LYS A 316 -13.50 -12.28 36.34
CA LYS A 316 -12.18 -12.70 35.87
C LYS A 316 -11.46 -11.50 35.28
N ILE A 317 -10.80 -10.73 36.13
CA ILE A 317 -9.97 -9.57 35.73
C ILE A 317 -9.00 -9.90 34.56
N TRP A 318 -8.49 -11.14 34.50
CA TRP A 318 -7.56 -11.55 33.45
C TRP A 318 -8.17 -11.69 32.05
N THR A 319 -9.47 -12.00 31.91
CA THR A 319 -10.12 -12.07 30.59
C THR A 319 -10.21 -10.68 29.96
N HIS A 320 -10.54 -9.66 30.77
CA HIS A 320 -10.54 -8.28 30.33
C HIS A 320 -9.15 -7.82 29.88
N GLU A 321 -8.09 -8.16 30.62
CA GLU A 321 -6.72 -7.81 30.24
C GLU A 321 -6.26 -8.52 28.94
N LEU A 322 -6.70 -9.76 28.67
CA LEU A 322 -6.46 -10.42 27.37
C LEU A 322 -7.13 -9.68 26.21
N ILE A 323 -8.41 -9.34 26.35
CA ILE A 323 -9.18 -8.61 25.33
C ILE A 323 -8.55 -7.24 25.07
N LYS A 324 -8.22 -6.53 26.15
CA LYS A 324 -7.56 -5.22 26.10
C LYS A 324 -6.20 -5.30 25.41
N ARG A 325 -5.35 -6.27 25.76
CA ARG A 325 -4.06 -6.50 25.10
C ARG A 325 -4.23 -6.78 23.60
N ARG A 326 -5.14 -7.68 23.23
CA ARG A 326 -5.43 -7.98 21.82
C ARG A 326 -5.81 -6.72 21.05
N ASN A 327 -6.79 -5.98 21.54
CA ASN A 327 -7.28 -4.78 20.89
C ASN A 327 -6.19 -3.71 20.78
N ALA A 328 -5.32 -3.60 21.79
CA ALA A 328 -4.19 -2.68 21.78
C ALA A 328 -3.16 -3.07 20.70
N ILE A 329 -2.73 -4.34 20.65
CA ILE A 329 -1.78 -4.82 19.64
C ILE A 329 -2.34 -4.65 18.23
N ARG A 330 -3.62 -4.94 17.99
CA ARG A 330 -4.24 -4.73 16.66
C ARG A 330 -4.27 -3.27 16.25
N LYS A 331 -4.67 -2.37 17.17
CA LYS A 331 -4.61 -0.92 16.92
C LYS A 331 -3.20 -0.42 16.63
N ALA A 332 -2.19 -0.98 17.29
CA ALA A 332 -0.80 -0.66 17.01
C ALA A 332 -0.38 -1.14 15.61
N MET A 333 -0.77 -2.34 15.20
CA MET A 333 -0.51 -2.85 13.85
C MET A 333 -1.21 -2.00 12.78
N GLU A 334 -2.49 -1.67 12.95
CA GLU A 334 -3.24 -0.77 12.06
C GLU A 334 -2.54 0.61 11.95
N PHE A 335 -2.08 1.16 13.07
CA PHE A 335 -1.36 2.42 13.07
C PHE A 335 -0.02 2.34 12.31
N ILE A 336 0.74 1.26 12.48
CA ILE A 336 1.99 1.02 11.75
C ILE A 336 1.72 0.85 10.24
N GLU A 337 0.65 0.15 9.88
CA GLU A 337 0.18 0.01 8.50
C GLU A 337 -0.14 1.38 7.87
N ASP A 338 -0.90 2.22 8.57
CA ASP A 338 -1.25 3.58 8.12
C ASP A 338 0.00 4.46 7.92
N ILE A 339 0.96 4.37 8.84
CA ILE A 339 2.23 5.09 8.72
C ILE A 339 3.02 4.64 7.48
N ILE A 340 3.09 3.33 7.21
CA ILE A 340 3.76 2.81 6.01
C ILE A 340 3.10 3.36 4.75
N VAL A 341 1.76 3.36 4.69
CA VAL A 341 1.01 3.90 3.55
C VAL A 341 1.26 5.39 3.38
N ASP A 342 1.27 6.17 4.47
CA ASP A 342 1.57 7.61 4.38
C ASP A 342 2.99 7.86 3.86
N TRP A 343 3.98 7.15 4.40
CA TRP A 343 5.38 7.27 3.97
C TRP A 343 5.57 6.84 2.51
N SER A 344 5.15 5.63 2.15
CA SER A 344 5.36 5.05 0.81
C SER A 344 4.59 5.77 -0.29
N SER A 345 3.55 6.53 0.06
CA SER A 345 2.81 7.35 -0.89
C SER A 345 3.45 8.71 -1.15
N ARG A 346 4.49 9.14 -0.42
CA ARG A 346 5.17 10.41 -0.71
C ARG A 346 5.97 10.32 -1.99
N VAL A 347 5.86 11.35 -2.83
CA VAL A 347 6.41 11.35 -4.18
C VAL A 347 7.92 11.07 -4.23
N TRP A 348 8.70 11.67 -3.33
CA TRP A 348 10.14 11.47 -3.27
C TRP A 348 10.50 10.10 -2.68
N VAL A 349 9.74 9.62 -1.71
CA VAL A 349 9.92 8.27 -1.14
C VAL A 349 9.77 7.18 -2.21
N ILE A 350 8.90 7.39 -3.19
CA ILE A 350 8.74 6.46 -4.32
C ILE A 350 10.04 6.26 -5.10
N SER A 351 10.78 7.34 -5.37
CA SER A 351 12.05 7.21 -6.08
C SER A 351 13.09 6.48 -5.23
N GLU A 352 13.09 6.72 -3.92
CA GLU A 352 14.03 6.13 -2.94
C GLU A 352 13.87 4.61 -2.83
N TYR A 353 12.66 4.11 -2.57
CA TYR A 353 12.46 2.67 -2.49
C TYR A 353 12.61 1.99 -3.86
N THR A 354 12.35 2.69 -4.97
CA THR A 354 12.57 2.15 -6.32
C THR A 354 14.05 2.03 -6.65
N ILE A 355 14.88 2.97 -6.19
CA ILE A 355 16.34 2.85 -6.25
C ILE A 355 16.79 1.67 -5.39
N SER A 356 16.25 1.55 -4.18
CA SER A 356 16.57 0.42 -3.30
C SER A 356 16.17 -0.92 -3.88
N LYS A 357 15.02 -1.00 -4.57
CA LYS A 357 14.55 -2.21 -5.27
C LYS A 357 15.57 -2.76 -6.26
N LYS A 358 16.31 -1.89 -6.95
CA LYS A 358 17.37 -2.32 -7.90
C LYS A 358 18.58 -2.91 -7.20
N LYS A 359 18.88 -2.48 -5.97
CA LYS A 359 20.03 -2.94 -5.16
C LYS A 359 19.67 -4.00 -4.12
N ASN A 360 18.37 -4.20 -3.88
CA ASN A 360 17.84 -5.03 -2.81
C ASN A 360 18.42 -4.70 -1.43
N ASN A 361 18.48 -3.41 -1.08
CA ASN A 361 19.15 -2.93 0.14
C ASN A 361 18.26 -2.06 1.04
N LEU A 362 16.94 -2.29 1.02
CA LEU A 362 15.99 -1.52 1.83
C LEU A 362 15.92 -2.12 3.23
N LYS A 363 16.23 -1.30 4.22
CA LYS A 363 15.89 -1.55 5.62
C LYS A 363 14.79 -0.60 6.04
N TYR A 364 13.99 -0.99 7.03
CA TYR A 364 13.01 -0.10 7.64
C TYR A 364 12.98 -0.24 9.16
N TRP A 365 12.70 0.87 9.84
CA TRP A 365 12.59 0.93 11.29
C TRP A 365 11.53 1.93 11.73
N PHE A 366 10.94 1.69 12.91
CA PHE A 366 9.98 2.59 13.52
C PHE A 366 10.53 3.11 14.86
N ILE A 367 10.67 4.43 14.99
CA ILE A 367 11.15 5.09 16.21
C ILE A 367 10.35 4.66 17.43
N GLN A 368 9.04 4.47 17.30
CA GLN A 368 8.19 4.02 18.41
C GLN A 368 8.53 2.63 18.95
N LEU A 369 9.16 1.75 18.15
CA LEU A 369 9.60 0.42 18.57
C LEU A 369 10.97 0.42 19.26
N SER A 370 11.60 1.59 19.41
CA SER A 370 12.98 1.71 19.90
C SER A 370 13.10 1.62 21.43
N ALA A 371 12.49 0.62 22.05
CA ALA A 371 12.65 0.35 23.47
C ALA A 371 14.09 -0.09 23.78
N ARG A 372 14.51 0.01 25.05
CA ARG A 372 15.91 -0.24 25.45
C ARG A 372 16.30 -1.69 25.17
N GLU A 373 15.36 -2.59 25.31
CA GLU A 373 15.45 -4.03 25.07
C GLU A 373 15.67 -4.36 23.59
N MET A 374 15.41 -3.40 22.69
CA MET A 374 15.43 -3.59 21.24
C MET A 374 16.73 -3.10 20.57
N LEU A 375 17.67 -2.54 21.33
CA LEU A 375 18.87 -1.89 20.77
C LEU A 375 19.72 -2.82 19.90
N GLU A 376 19.84 -4.09 20.27
CA GLU A 376 20.68 -5.06 19.55
C GLU A 376 19.93 -5.84 18.47
N LEU A 377 18.63 -5.58 18.30
CA LEU A 377 17.84 -6.29 17.29
C LEU A 377 18.08 -5.68 15.90
N PRO A 378 18.15 -6.52 14.86
CA PRO A 378 18.32 -6.04 13.51
C PRO A 378 17.09 -5.25 13.04
N PHE A 379 17.35 -4.24 12.22
CA PHE A 379 16.27 -3.57 11.51
C PHE A 379 15.58 -4.53 10.55
N PHE A 380 14.32 -4.26 10.27
CA PHE A 380 13.58 -5.06 9.32
C PHE A 380 14.21 -4.88 7.93
N THR A 381 14.39 -5.98 7.21
CA THR A 381 14.95 -5.97 5.86
C THR A 381 13.83 -6.33 4.89
N PHE A 382 13.64 -5.52 3.86
CA PHE A 382 12.68 -5.81 2.80
C PHE A 382 13.41 -6.37 1.59
N ASP A 383 13.24 -7.67 1.35
CA ASP A 383 13.84 -8.36 0.23
C ASP A 383 12.89 -8.34 -0.99
N PHE A 384 13.20 -7.49 -1.97
CA PHE A 384 12.47 -7.38 -3.23
C PHE A 384 12.59 -8.60 -4.12
N THR A 385 13.55 -9.49 -3.85
CA THR A 385 13.84 -10.68 -4.65
C THR A 385 13.28 -11.97 -4.05
N ASN A 386 12.85 -11.96 -2.79
CA ASN A 386 12.40 -13.17 -2.10
C ASN A 386 10.95 -13.55 -2.49
N PRO A 387 10.76 -14.59 -3.33
CA PRO A 387 9.43 -15.00 -3.74
C PRO A 387 8.68 -15.73 -2.62
N ALA A 388 9.35 -16.18 -1.54
CA ALA A 388 8.69 -16.90 -0.46
C ALA A 388 7.71 -16.00 0.30
N PHE A 389 8.08 -14.74 0.53
CA PHE A 389 7.18 -13.74 1.11
C PHE A 389 5.99 -13.47 0.21
N ASP A 390 6.23 -13.32 -1.09
CA ASP A 390 5.16 -13.05 -2.05
C ASP A 390 4.25 -14.29 -2.23
N ALA A 391 4.80 -15.50 -2.27
CA ALA A 391 4.04 -16.73 -2.44
C ALA A 391 3.15 -17.04 -1.24
N VAL A 392 3.62 -16.87 0.00
CA VAL A 392 2.79 -17.09 1.20
C VAL A 392 1.65 -16.06 1.24
N VAL A 393 1.96 -14.80 0.98
CA VAL A 393 0.95 -13.73 0.95
C VAL A 393 -0.04 -13.94 -0.19
N GLN A 394 0.41 -14.27 -1.41
CA GLN A 394 -0.47 -14.47 -2.57
C GLN A 394 -1.34 -15.72 -2.45
N LYS A 395 -0.83 -16.80 -1.84
CA LYS A 395 -1.60 -18.03 -1.60
C LYS A 395 -2.58 -17.92 -0.44
N THR A 396 -2.40 -16.94 0.45
CA THR A 396 -3.30 -16.74 1.58
C THR A 396 -4.59 -16.08 1.10
N ASP A 397 -5.70 -16.79 1.26
CA ASP A 397 -7.04 -16.24 1.03
C ASP A 397 -7.36 -15.21 2.12
N PHE A 398 -7.23 -13.94 1.77
CA PHE A 398 -7.63 -12.84 2.65
C PHE A 398 -9.13 -12.57 2.53
N ALA A 399 -9.80 -12.45 3.68
CA ALA A 399 -11.17 -11.98 3.71
C ALA A 399 -11.23 -10.54 3.14
N PRO A 400 -12.20 -10.24 2.25
CA PRO A 400 -12.39 -8.89 1.75
C PRO A 400 -12.70 -7.94 2.90
N THR A 401 -11.98 -6.83 2.99
CA THR A 401 -12.18 -5.79 4.03
C THR A 401 -13.57 -5.12 4.00
N LYS A 402 -14.41 -5.44 3.02
CA LYS A 402 -15.74 -4.84 2.84
C LYS A 402 -16.76 -5.28 3.91
N ASN A 403 -16.56 -6.43 4.55
CA ASN A 403 -17.42 -6.86 5.66
C ASN A 403 -16.97 -6.17 6.94
N LYS A 404 -17.55 -5.00 7.22
CA LYS A 404 -17.31 -4.21 8.44
C LYS A 404 -17.54 -4.97 9.74
N THR A 405 -18.17 -6.14 9.69
CA THR A 405 -18.56 -6.91 10.87
C THR A 405 -17.37 -7.55 11.58
N ASP A 406 -16.25 -7.81 10.90
CA ASP A 406 -15.05 -8.32 11.56
C ASP A 406 -13.78 -8.02 10.73
N PRO A 407 -13.18 -6.82 10.87
CA PRO A 407 -11.94 -6.42 10.17
C PRO A 407 -10.71 -7.25 10.56
N ASN A 408 -10.92 -8.35 11.27
CA ASN A 408 -10.07 -8.90 12.29
C ASN A 408 -9.79 -10.41 12.04
N SER A 409 -10.28 -10.95 10.93
CA SER A 409 -10.16 -12.36 10.55
C SER A 409 -8.81 -12.71 9.89
N ASN A 410 -8.12 -11.72 9.33
CA ASN A 410 -6.83 -11.95 8.68
C ASN A 410 -5.69 -11.93 9.73
N PRO A 411 -4.66 -12.78 9.58
CA PRO A 411 -3.45 -12.70 10.41
C PRO A 411 -2.82 -11.32 10.28
N ALA A 412 -2.56 -10.65 11.42
CA ALA A 412 -2.07 -9.28 11.45
C ALA A 412 -0.71 -9.16 10.75
N HIS A 413 0.22 -10.07 11.00
CA HIS A 413 1.54 -10.01 10.37
C HIS A 413 1.49 -10.22 8.85
N LEU A 414 0.67 -11.16 8.35
CA LEU A 414 0.50 -11.37 6.90
C LEU A 414 -0.21 -10.17 6.24
N SER A 415 -1.14 -9.53 6.95
CA SER A 415 -1.82 -8.33 6.46
C SER A 415 -0.82 -7.17 6.32
N PHE A 416 0.02 -6.96 7.33
CA PHE A 416 1.12 -5.99 7.29
C PHE A 416 2.08 -6.28 6.13
N HIS A 417 2.57 -7.52 5.99
CA HIS A 417 3.49 -7.88 4.90
C HIS A 417 2.85 -7.71 3.52
N ARG A 418 1.58 -8.11 3.36
CA ARG A 418 0.83 -7.87 2.13
C ARG A 418 0.75 -6.39 1.79
N LEU A 419 0.51 -5.55 2.79
CA LEU A 419 0.46 -4.11 2.62
C LEU A 419 1.82 -3.57 2.18
N VAL A 420 2.91 -3.94 2.86
CA VAL A 420 4.27 -3.50 2.51
C VAL A 420 4.64 -3.94 1.10
N ILE A 421 4.40 -5.21 0.73
CA ILE A 421 4.63 -5.72 -0.63
C ILE A 421 3.82 -4.90 -1.65
N LYS A 422 2.54 -4.64 -1.35
CA LYS A 422 1.68 -3.85 -2.23
C LYS A 422 2.22 -2.42 -2.41
N GLN A 423 2.70 -1.82 -1.33
CA GLN A 423 3.20 -0.44 -1.34
C GLN A 423 4.56 -0.32 -2.01
N LEU A 424 5.45 -1.31 -1.89
CA LEU A 424 6.85 -1.17 -2.34
C LEU A 424 7.16 -1.93 -3.63
N ASN A 425 6.44 -3.02 -3.91
CA ASN A 425 6.76 -3.90 -5.04
C ASN A 425 5.75 -3.81 -6.19
N THR A 426 4.45 -3.77 -5.87
CA THR A 426 3.39 -3.98 -6.88
C THR A 426 2.73 -2.71 -7.39
N GLN A 427 3.18 -1.51 -7.00
CA GLN A 427 2.57 -0.28 -7.49
C GLN A 427 2.83 -0.11 -8.99
N THR A 428 1.75 0.12 -9.74
CA THR A 428 1.84 0.45 -11.16
C THR A 428 2.36 1.89 -11.36
N PHE A 429 2.83 2.20 -12.58
CA PHE A 429 3.23 3.57 -12.95
C PHE A 429 2.11 4.60 -12.65
N PHE A 430 0.86 4.26 -12.93
CA PHE A 430 -0.27 5.13 -12.66
C PHE A 430 -0.57 5.31 -11.18
N GLU A 431 -0.44 4.24 -10.38
CA GLU A 431 -0.57 4.34 -8.93
C GLU A 431 0.49 5.27 -8.36
N MET A 432 1.75 5.08 -8.75
CA MET A 432 2.84 5.95 -8.31
C MET A 432 2.57 7.41 -8.69
N ILE A 433 2.20 7.70 -9.94
CA ILE A 433 1.97 9.08 -10.38
C ILE A 433 0.74 9.70 -9.70
N PHE A 434 -0.40 9.01 -9.63
CA PHE A 434 -1.66 9.64 -9.24
C PHE A 434 -2.06 9.42 -7.78
N LYS A 435 -1.63 8.34 -7.11
CA LYS A 435 -1.87 8.15 -5.67
C LYS A 435 -0.85 8.87 -4.79
N SER A 436 0.29 9.27 -5.36
CA SER A 436 1.33 9.88 -4.54
C SER A 436 0.86 11.19 -3.90
N LYS A 437 1.46 11.55 -2.77
CA LYS A 437 1.31 12.84 -2.10
C LYS A 437 2.52 13.67 -2.47
N ALA A 438 2.27 14.78 -3.15
CA ALA A 438 3.30 15.70 -3.62
C ALA A 438 2.90 17.13 -3.26
N THR A 439 3.87 17.94 -2.84
CA THR A 439 3.65 19.37 -2.57
C THR A 439 3.35 20.11 -3.87
N LYS A 440 4.08 19.78 -4.94
CA LYS A 440 3.80 20.23 -6.31
C LYS A 440 3.49 19.05 -7.21
N ASN A 441 2.57 19.23 -8.16
CA ASN A 441 2.21 18.16 -9.07
C ASN A 441 3.32 17.80 -10.07
N GLU A 442 4.23 18.74 -10.39
CA GLU A 442 5.41 18.48 -11.21
C GLU A 442 6.44 17.55 -10.54
N ASP A 443 6.54 17.55 -9.20
CA ASP A 443 7.44 16.67 -8.45
C ASP A 443 7.15 15.18 -8.73
N ARG A 444 5.89 14.84 -9.05
CA ARG A 444 5.48 13.48 -9.48
C ARG A 444 6.27 13.01 -10.67
N PHE A 445 6.51 13.90 -11.63
CA PHE A 445 7.23 13.57 -12.84
C PHE A 445 8.73 13.47 -12.58
N TYR A 446 9.29 14.37 -11.77
CA TYR A 446 10.70 14.31 -11.38
C TYR A 446 11.06 13.03 -10.62
N ALA A 447 10.18 12.56 -9.73
CA ALA A 447 10.47 11.36 -8.95
C ALA A 447 10.23 10.06 -9.75
N ILE A 448 9.16 10.00 -10.57
CA ILE A 448 8.66 8.73 -11.10
C ILE A 448 9.07 8.49 -12.55
N LEU A 449 9.15 9.53 -13.41
CA LEU A 449 9.58 9.33 -14.80
C LEU A 449 10.98 8.68 -14.92
N PRO A 450 12.01 9.04 -14.13
CA PRO A 450 13.32 8.40 -14.20
C PRO A 450 13.30 6.88 -13.96
N GLN A 451 12.26 6.39 -13.28
CA GLN A 451 12.07 4.97 -12.96
C GLN A 451 11.20 4.23 -13.97
N SER A 452 10.68 4.94 -14.98
CA SER A 452 9.77 4.40 -15.99
C SER A 452 10.43 4.30 -17.37
N LYS A 453 9.70 3.76 -18.35
CA LYS A 453 10.11 3.79 -19.77
C LYS A 453 10.14 5.20 -20.38
N TYR A 454 9.61 6.21 -19.68
CA TYR A 454 9.52 7.61 -20.10
C TYR A 454 10.62 8.51 -19.50
N LYS A 455 11.72 7.93 -19.02
CA LYS A 455 12.82 8.64 -18.35
C LYS A 455 13.49 9.73 -19.19
N ASP A 456 13.43 9.61 -20.52
CA ASP A 456 13.94 10.58 -21.50
C ASP A 456 13.17 11.91 -21.48
N ARG A 457 11.94 11.93 -20.92
CA ARG A 457 11.08 13.10 -20.86
C ARG A 457 11.32 14.00 -19.64
N VAL A 458 12.15 13.57 -18.68
CA VAL A 458 12.39 14.29 -17.41
C VAL A 458 12.92 15.71 -17.64
N SER A 459 13.81 15.91 -18.61
CA SER A 459 14.38 17.22 -18.94
C SER A 459 13.37 18.24 -19.45
N GLN A 460 12.17 17.79 -19.83
CA GLN A 460 11.12 18.64 -20.37
C GLN A 460 10.11 19.10 -19.30
N VAL A 461 10.14 18.51 -18.10
CA VAL A 461 9.13 18.70 -17.06
C VAL A 461 8.97 20.17 -16.65
N ASP A 462 10.08 20.91 -16.51
CA ASP A 462 10.08 22.34 -16.16
C ASP A 462 9.22 23.19 -17.12
N HIS A 463 9.10 22.78 -18.39
CA HIS A 463 8.36 23.52 -19.41
C HIS A 463 6.86 23.18 -19.44
N TRP A 464 6.43 22.13 -18.74
CA TRP A 464 5.06 21.61 -18.83
C TRP A 464 4.04 22.38 -17.98
N LYS A 465 4.50 23.15 -16.98
CA LYS A 465 3.63 23.97 -16.09
C LYS A 465 2.55 23.15 -15.39
N ILE A 466 2.94 22.04 -14.74
CA ILE A 466 2.02 21.10 -14.13
C ILE A 466 1.60 21.58 -12.72
N THR A 467 0.48 22.28 -12.67
CA THR A 467 -0.07 22.81 -11.41
C THR A 467 -1.15 21.94 -10.78
N THR A 468 -1.81 21.05 -11.53
CA THR A 468 -2.95 20.24 -11.05
C THR A 468 -2.82 18.77 -11.48
N LEU A 469 -3.56 17.87 -10.83
CA LEU A 469 -3.67 16.47 -11.29
C LEU A 469 -4.32 16.38 -12.70
N MET A 470 -5.19 17.31 -13.05
CA MET A 470 -5.79 17.38 -14.39
C MET A 470 -4.73 17.70 -15.45
N SER A 471 -3.87 18.70 -15.20
CA SER A 471 -2.76 19.01 -16.12
C SER A 471 -1.70 17.90 -16.14
N ALA A 472 -1.51 17.17 -15.04
CA ALA A 472 -0.67 15.96 -15.01
C ALA A 472 -1.22 14.86 -15.93
N LYS A 473 -2.52 14.55 -15.85
CA LYS A 473 -3.18 13.58 -16.75
C LYS A 473 -3.08 14.00 -18.21
N LEU A 474 -3.39 15.26 -18.52
CA LEU A 474 -3.26 15.80 -19.88
C LEU A 474 -1.84 15.60 -20.43
N LYS A 475 -0.83 15.94 -19.62
CA LYS A 475 0.56 15.78 -20.03
C LYS A 475 0.93 14.31 -20.26
N LEU A 476 0.42 13.40 -19.45
CA LEU A 476 0.61 11.97 -19.68
C LEU A 476 -0.01 11.50 -21.00
N PHE A 477 -1.21 11.96 -21.37
CA PHE A 477 -1.78 11.67 -22.69
C PHE A 477 -0.93 12.22 -23.87
N GLU A 478 -0.13 13.26 -23.64
CA GLU A 478 0.80 13.78 -24.65
C GLU A 478 2.05 12.91 -24.82
N ILE A 479 2.64 12.42 -23.72
CA ILE A 479 3.97 11.79 -23.75
C ILE A 479 3.97 10.26 -23.74
N MET A 480 2.87 9.64 -23.31
CA MET A 480 2.80 8.19 -23.18
C MET A 480 2.64 7.48 -24.53
N ASP A 481 2.94 6.18 -24.56
CA ASP A 481 2.61 5.35 -25.71
C ASP A 481 1.10 5.03 -25.78
N THR A 482 0.68 4.50 -26.93
CA THR A 482 -0.72 4.16 -27.21
C THR A 482 -1.31 3.27 -26.12
N ARG A 483 -0.59 2.23 -25.67
CA ARG A 483 -1.06 1.27 -24.67
C ARG A 483 -1.33 1.92 -23.31
N ASP A 484 -0.41 2.75 -22.83
CA ASP A 484 -0.59 3.41 -21.55
C ASP A 484 -1.70 4.48 -21.62
N LYS A 485 -1.86 5.18 -22.75
CA LYS A 485 -2.98 6.12 -22.92
C LYS A 485 -4.32 5.39 -22.78
N TRP A 486 -4.43 4.21 -23.36
CA TRP A 486 -5.61 3.35 -23.22
C TRP A 486 -5.87 3.00 -21.76
N ASN A 487 -4.87 2.45 -21.08
CA ASN A 487 -4.99 2.07 -19.68
C ASN A 487 -5.43 3.26 -18.83
N LEU A 488 -4.84 4.45 -19.03
CA LEU A 488 -5.23 5.65 -18.30
C LEU A 488 -6.69 6.06 -18.58
N LEU A 489 -7.13 6.01 -19.83
CA LEU A 489 -8.51 6.35 -20.18
C LEU A 489 -9.51 5.39 -19.53
N PHE A 490 -9.27 4.08 -19.60
CA PHE A 490 -10.16 3.08 -19.01
C PHE A 490 -10.16 3.15 -17.48
N LEU A 491 -9.02 3.49 -16.86
CA LEU A 491 -8.96 3.81 -15.43
C LEU A 491 -9.79 5.06 -15.07
N SER A 492 -9.73 6.12 -15.89
CA SER A 492 -10.54 7.33 -15.70
C SER A 492 -12.04 7.08 -15.92
N GLY A 493 -12.40 6.22 -16.87
CA GLY A 493 -13.80 5.90 -17.22
C GLY A 493 -14.38 4.67 -16.54
N SER A 494 -13.63 4.03 -15.63
CA SER A 494 -14.10 2.88 -14.86
C SER A 494 -15.38 3.22 -14.08
N ARG A 495 -16.23 2.22 -13.89
CA ARG A 495 -17.46 2.36 -13.10
C ARG A 495 -17.21 2.78 -11.65
N THR A 496 -16.05 2.43 -11.09
CA THR A 496 -15.70 2.81 -9.72
C THR A 496 -15.14 4.23 -9.61
N SER A 497 -14.77 4.84 -10.74
CA SER A 497 -14.30 6.22 -10.82
C SER A 497 -15.41 7.23 -10.50
N SER A 498 -15.07 8.31 -9.81
CA SER A 498 -15.93 9.49 -9.65
C SER A 498 -15.73 10.41 -10.85
N VAL A 499 -16.68 10.36 -11.78
CA VAL A 499 -16.72 11.31 -12.90
C VAL A 499 -17.35 12.62 -12.40
N MET A 500 -16.57 13.69 -12.38
CA MET A 500 -17.10 15.02 -12.09
C MET A 500 -17.80 15.58 -13.33
N HIS A 501 -19.11 15.31 -13.45
CA HIS A 501 -19.94 15.69 -14.61
C HIS A 501 -19.96 17.19 -14.96
N GLY A 502 -19.37 18.05 -14.14
CA GLY A 502 -19.29 19.50 -14.35
C GLY A 502 -17.87 20.01 -14.61
N VAL A 503 -16.90 19.17 -14.96
CA VAL A 503 -15.52 19.60 -15.27
C VAL A 503 -15.05 18.94 -16.56
N LEU A 504 -14.49 19.75 -17.46
CA LEU A 504 -13.93 19.33 -18.75
C LEU A 504 -12.42 19.63 -18.76
N PRO A 505 -11.58 18.80 -19.38
CA PRO A 505 -11.94 17.54 -20.04
C PRO A 505 -12.31 16.41 -19.06
N SER A 506 -13.40 15.68 -19.29
CA SER A 506 -13.93 14.65 -18.40
C SER A 506 -12.95 13.50 -18.18
N PHE A 507 -12.15 13.14 -19.19
CA PHE A 507 -11.14 12.08 -19.09
C PHE A 507 -9.93 12.43 -18.20
N CYS A 508 -9.69 13.73 -17.94
CA CYS A 508 -8.70 14.17 -16.95
C CYS A 508 -9.31 14.61 -15.63
N ALA A 509 -10.58 15.03 -15.61
CA ALA A 509 -11.23 15.47 -14.39
C ALA A 509 -11.75 14.32 -13.50
N SER A 510 -11.90 13.11 -14.07
CA SER A 510 -12.37 11.94 -13.33
C SER A 510 -11.31 11.44 -12.34
N ASP A 511 -11.72 11.03 -11.14
CA ASP A 511 -10.83 10.28 -10.23
C ASP A 511 -10.65 8.84 -10.74
N ILE A 512 -9.63 8.13 -10.26
CA ILE A 512 -9.41 6.72 -10.67
C ILE A 512 -9.94 5.78 -9.58
N GLY A 513 -10.81 4.86 -9.99
CA GLY A 513 -11.30 3.75 -9.16
C GLY A 513 -10.26 2.65 -8.97
N TRP A 514 -9.35 2.83 -8.01
CA TRP A 514 -8.19 1.95 -7.82
C TRP A 514 -8.50 0.49 -7.45
N ALA A 515 -9.72 0.18 -7.03
CA ALA A 515 -10.11 -1.17 -6.63
C ALA A 515 -10.15 -2.15 -7.82
N GLU A 516 -10.22 -1.64 -9.05
CA GLU A 516 -10.40 -2.44 -10.27
C GLU A 516 -9.10 -2.57 -11.09
N ILE A 517 -7.96 -2.03 -10.63
CA ILE A 517 -6.69 -2.13 -11.39
C ILE A 517 -6.26 -3.60 -11.58
N SER A 518 -6.52 -4.45 -10.60
CA SER A 518 -6.16 -5.87 -10.71
C SER A 518 -7.03 -6.66 -11.69
N THR A 519 -8.12 -6.09 -12.21
CA THR A 519 -9.01 -6.77 -13.17
C THR A 519 -8.65 -6.51 -14.63
N PHE A 520 -7.68 -5.64 -14.90
CA PHE A 520 -7.18 -5.41 -16.25
C PHE A 520 -6.32 -6.61 -16.67
N VAL A 521 -6.80 -7.37 -17.65
CA VAL A 521 -6.11 -8.56 -18.15
C VAL A 521 -5.29 -8.17 -19.38
N GLU A 522 -3.97 -8.24 -19.28
CA GLU A 522 -3.09 -7.84 -20.39
C GLU A 522 -3.13 -8.79 -21.60
N GLU A 523 -3.71 -9.98 -21.45
CA GLU A 523 -3.60 -11.07 -22.42
C GLU A 523 -4.62 -11.03 -23.56
N TYR A 524 -5.69 -10.24 -23.45
CA TYR A 524 -6.73 -10.22 -24.48
C TYR A 524 -6.45 -9.21 -25.60
N PRO A 525 -6.83 -9.51 -26.85
CA PRO A 525 -6.76 -8.57 -27.96
C PRO A 525 -7.51 -7.28 -27.66
N CYS A 526 -6.84 -6.15 -27.87
CA CYS A 526 -7.39 -4.82 -27.65
C CYS A 526 -8.49 -4.50 -28.68
N ASN A 527 -9.55 -3.78 -28.27
CA ASN A 527 -10.59 -3.23 -29.15
C ASN A 527 -10.08 -2.04 -29.99
N PHE A 528 -8.76 -1.90 -30.12
CA PHE A 528 -8.09 -0.82 -30.81
C PHE A 528 -6.97 -1.40 -31.66
N ASP A 529 -6.67 -0.77 -32.79
CA ASP A 529 -5.62 -1.24 -33.67
C ASP A 529 -4.24 -0.82 -33.14
N MET A 530 -3.54 -1.77 -32.51
CA MET A 530 -2.23 -1.55 -31.91
C MET A 530 -1.07 -1.75 -32.90
N HIS A 531 -1.33 -2.28 -34.09
CA HIS A 531 -0.26 -2.62 -35.05
C HIS A 531 0.27 -1.39 -35.80
N ASN A 532 -0.48 -0.29 -35.77
CA ASN A 532 -0.24 0.91 -36.56
C ASN A 532 0.84 1.85 -35.99
N ASP A 533 1.41 1.55 -34.82
CA ASP A 533 2.45 2.40 -34.20
C ASP A 533 3.81 2.30 -34.92
N GLN A 534 4.03 1.31 -35.79
CA GLN A 534 5.31 1.13 -36.51
C GLN A 534 5.35 1.74 -37.92
N ASP A 535 4.19 1.95 -38.55
CA ASP A 535 4.13 2.52 -39.90
C ASP A 535 4.07 4.06 -39.82
N GLU A 536 5.13 4.71 -40.29
CA GLU A 536 5.21 6.17 -40.40
C GLU A 536 4.10 6.71 -41.33
N GLY A 537 2.94 7.05 -40.76
CA GLY A 537 1.82 7.66 -41.48
C GLY A 537 0.44 7.22 -41.01
N THR A 538 0.33 6.15 -40.23
CA THR A 538 -0.95 5.73 -39.66
C THR A 538 -1.32 6.54 -38.42
N PHE A 539 -2.60 6.88 -38.30
CA PHE A 539 -3.12 7.57 -37.13
C PHE A 539 -3.12 6.63 -35.93
N SER A 540 -2.53 7.07 -34.81
CA SER A 540 -2.66 6.37 -33.53
C SER A 540 -4.15 6.27 -33.17
N PRO A 541 -4.64 5.11 -32.69
CA PRO A 541 -6.05 4.92 -32.36
C PRO A 541 -6.50 5.80 -31.16
N ILE A 542 -5.56 6.42 -30.45
CA ILE A 542 -5.78 7.38 -29.38
C ILE A 542 -4.81 8.56 -29.48
N SER A 543 -5.34 9.73 -29.84
CA SER A 543 -4.55 10.95 -30.01
C SER A 543 -5.13 12.11 -29.20
N LEU A 544 -4.27 12.91 -28.58
CA LEU A 544 -4.68 14.12 -27.89
C LEU A 544 -4.64 15.29 -28.87
N HIS A 545 -5.78 15.97 -29.04
CA HIS A 545 -5.92 17.12 -29.93
C HIS A 545 -6.21 18.38 -29.12
N HIS A 546 -5.46 19.44 -29.41
CA HIS A 546 -5.72 20.78 -28.91
C HIS A 546 -6.56 21.52 -29.95
N GLN A 547 -7.88 21.45 -29.85
CA GLN A 547 -8.74 22.15 -30.81
C GLN A 547 -8.56 23.66 -30.69
N ARG A 548 -8.24 24.29 -31.83
CA ARG A 548 -8.12 25.75 -31.98
C ARG A 548 -9.39 26.38 -32.54
N THR A 549 -10.57 25.79 -32.31
CA THR A 549 -11.80 26.47 -32.67
C THR A 549 -11.96 27.71 -31.78
N LYS A 550 -12.45 28.82 -32.35
CA LYS A 550 -12.58 30.08 -31.62
C LYS A 550 -13.48 29.96 -30.38
N ALA A 551 -14.36 28.97 -30.36
CA ALA A 551 -15.40 28.83 -29.35
C ALA A 551 -14.96 28.03 -28.11
N LEU A 552 -14.12 27.00 -28.25
CA LEU A 552 -13.69 26.13 -27.14
C LEU A 552 -12.23 25.72 -27.31
N ARG A 553 -11.34 26.27 -26.48
CA ARG A 553 -9.93 25.85 -26.39
C ARG A 553 -9.78 24.67 -25.43
N LEU A 554 -10.61 23.65 -25.60
CA LEU A 554 -10.55 22.45 -24.77
C LEU A 554 -9.74 21.37 -25.50
N PRO A 555 -8.82 20.68 -24.81
CA PRO A 555 -8.22 19.49 -25.36
C PRO A 555 -9.31 18.40 -25.48
N CYS A 556 -9.25 17.62 -26.54
CA CYS A 556 -10.05 16.41 -26.70
C CYS A 556 -9.16 15.21 -26.98
N LEU A 557 -9.58 14.05 -26.50
CA LEU A 557 -8.98 12.77 -26.81
C LEU A 557 -9.77 12.15 -27.95
N GLN A 558 -9.13 11.98 -29.10
CA GLN A 558 -9.73 11.36 -30.28
C GLN A 558 -9.50 9.85 -30.21
N LEU A 559 -10.58 9.06 -30.35
CA LEU A 559 -10.55 7.61 -30.26
C LEU A 559 -11.15 6.93 -31.50
N ILE A 560 -10.54 5.82 -31.90
CA ILE A 560 -11.00 4.98 -33.02
C ILE A 560 -11.10 3.51 -32.57
N PRO A 561 -12.25 3.07 -32.01
CA PRO A 561 -12.45 1.68 -31.60
C PRO A 561 -12.73 0.76 -32.81
N LYS A 562 -12.48 -0.55 -32.68
CA LYS A 562 -12.90 -1.56 -33.68
C LYS A 562 -14.38 -1.91 -33.57
N GLU A 563 -14.94 -1.90 -32.36
CA GLU A 563 -16.35 -2.08 -32.09
C GLU A 563 -16.85 -1.18 -30.96
N TYR A 564 -18.14 -0.84 -31.01
CA TYR A 564 -18.81 -0.07 -29.98
C TYR A 564 -20.28 -0.48 -29.86
N TYR A 565 -20.91 -0.11 -28.75
CA TYR A 565 -22.31 -0.41 -28.49
C TYR A 565 -23.08 0.87 -28.21
N VAL A 566 -24.27 1.01 -28.79
CA VAL A 566 -25.15 2.17 -28.57
C VAL A 566 -26.38 1.70 -27.81
N GLU A 567 -26.68 2.34 -26.69
CA GLU A 567 -27.91 2.06 -25.95
C GLU A 567 -29.11 2.49 -26.78
N GLU A 568 -30.05 1.58 -27.09
CA GLU A 568 -31.25 1.96 -27.83
C GLU A 568 -32.04 3.00 -27.04
N ASN A 569 -32.39 4.09 -27.73
CA ASN A 569 -32.96 5.30 -27.16
C ASN A 569 -34.40 5.08 -26.63
N THR A 570 -34.52 4.24 -25.61
CA THR A 570 -35.74 3.97 -24.85
C THR A 570 -35.90 4.99 -23.72
N CYS A 571 -35.21 6.15 -23.79
CA CYS A 571 -35.37 7.34 -22.94
C CYS A 571 -36.78 8.00 -23.03
N LYS A 572 -37.83 7.20 -23.14
CA LYS A 572 -39.17 7.52 -22.64
C LYS A 572 -39.31 7.22 -21.15
N VAL A 573 -38.31 6.60 -20.51
CA VAL A 573 -38.27 6.34 -19.07
C VAL A 573 -37.80 7.59 -18.32
N ASP A 574 -38.77 8.30 -17.74
CA ASP A 574 -38.66 9.39 -16.74
C ASP A 574 -37.30 10.11 -16.67
N ASP A 575 -37.21 11.23 -17.37
CA ASP A 575 -36.06 12.15 -17.45
C ASP A 575 -35.43 12.51 -16.09
N SER A 576 -36.19 12.36 -14.99
CA SER A 576 -35.73 12.65 -13.62
C SER A 576 -34.87 11.55 -13.00
N ILE A 577 -34.96 10.30 -13.51
CA ILE A 577 -34.38 9.12 -12.85
C ILE A 577 -33.05 8.69 -13.47
N ILE A 578 -32.62 9.19 -14.63
CA ILE A 578 -31.43 8.65 -15.30
C ILE A 578 -30.26 9.64 -15.33
N PHE A 579 -30.51 10.91 -15.67
CA PHE A 579 -29.42 11.89 -15.81
C PHE A 579 -29.58 13.07 -14.85
N PRO A 580 -28.52 13.43 -14.08
CA PRO A 580 -28.51 14.71 -13.39
C PRO A 580 -28.68 15.82 -14.44
N SER A 581 -29.62 16.75 -14.22
CA SER A 581 -29.85 17.92 -15.10
C SER A 581 -28.55 18.67 -15.45
N ARG A 582 -27.59 18.67 -14.51
CA ARG A 582 -26.23 19.22 -14.68
C ARG A 582 -25.42 18.60 -15.83
N LEU A 583 -25.62 17.32 -16.14
CA LEU A 583 -24.90 16.65 -17.23
C LEU A 583 -25.41 17.12 -18.59
N LYS A 584 -26.73 17.18 -18.77
CA LYS A 584 -27.37 17.78 -19.95
C LYS A 584 -26.93 19.24 -20.12
N GLU A 585 -26.95 20.01 -19.03
CA GLU A 585 -26.47 21.39 -19.02
C GLU A 585 -25.00 21.50 -19.48
N THR A 586 -24.13 20.59 -19.01
CA THR A 586 -22.72 20.58 -19.41
C THR A 586 -22.55 20.26 -20.90
N LEU A 587 -23.26 19.26 -21.43
CA LEU A 587 -23.26 18.91 -22.85
C LEU A 587 -23.73 20.08 -23.72
N TYR A 588 -24.92 20.61 -23.46
CA TYR A 588 -25.50 21.67 -24.28
C TYR A 588 -24.75 23.00 -24.12
N ASN A 589 -24.45 23.42 -22.89
CA ASN A 589 -23.88 24.75 -22.65
C ASN A 589 -22.37 24.81 -22.83
N ARG A 590 -21.63 23.78 -22.37
CA ARG A 590 -20.15 23.82 -22.39
C ARG A 590 -19.55 23.17 -23.61
N LEU A 591 -20.11 22.06 -24.08
CA LEU A 591 -19.68 21.45 -25.32
C LEU A 591 -20.37 22.04 -26.54
N GLN A 592 -21.38 22.92 -26.37
CA GLN A 592 -22.11 23.53 -27.49
C GLN A 592 -22.68 22.46 -28.42
N VAL A 593 -23.30 21.45 -27.82
CA VAL A 593 -24.16 20.49 -28.52
C VAL A 593 -25.50 21.20 -28.71
N ASP A 594 -26.06 21.15 -29.93
CA ASP A 594 -27.31 21.86 -30.22
C ASP A 594 -28.49 21.20 -29.50
N GLN A 595 -29.10 21.93 -28.57
CA GLN A 595 -30.24 21.44 -27.80
C GLN A 595 -31.44 21.06 -28.67
N HIS A 596 -31.58 21.67 -29.85
CA HIS A 596 -32.77 21.50 -30.70
C HIS A 596 -32.63 20.42 -31.77
N SER A 597 -31.40 20.10 -32.19
CA SER A 597 -31.17 19.12 -33.26
C SER A 597 -30.51 17.83 -32.79
N SER A 598 -29.94 17.81 -31.59
CA SER A 598 -29.06 16.71 -31.18
C SER A 598 -29.70 15.80 -30.14
N VAL A 599 -30.00 14.59 -30.59
CA VAL A 599 -30.28 13.46 -29.72
C VAL A 599 -28.99 13.12 -28.97
N LEU A 600 -29.08 12.99 -27.65
CA LEU A 600 -27.96 12.51 -26.84
C LEU A 600 -27.98 10.99 -26.84
N ASP A 601 -26.85 10.39 -27.16
CA ASP A 601 -26.64 8.95 -27.20
C ASP A 601 -25.72 8.51 -26.05
N ILE A 602 -25.95 7.30 -25.55
CA ILE A 602 -24.98 6.59 -24.71
C ILE A 602 -24.26 5.57 -25.57
N VAL A 603 -22.93 5.65 -25.54
CA VAL A 603 -22.05 4.71 -26.24
C VAL A 603 -21.16 4.00 -25.23
N PHE A 604 -21.08 2.69 -25.34
CA PHE A 604 -20.21 1.83 -24.55
C PHE A 604 -19.03 1.38 -25.41
N LEU A 605 -17.82 1.69 -24.96
CA LEU A 605 -16.58 1.27 -25.59
C LEU A 605 -15.91 0.16 -24.77
N PRO A 606 -15.96 -1.11 -25.20
CA PRO A 606 -15.23 -2.17 -24.52
C PRO A 606 -13.73 -1.96 -24.73
N GLN A 607 -12.92 -2.35 -23.74
CA GLN A 607 -11.47 -2.23 -23.83
C GLN A 607 -10.85 -3.29 -24.75
N TYR A 608 -11.51 -4.44 -24.89
CA TYR A 608 -10.96 -5.61 -25.57
C TYR A 608 -12.00 -6.17 -26.55
N ASP A 609 -11.51 -6.88 -27.56
CA ASP A 609 -12.36 -7.60 -28.51
C ASP A 609 -13.17 -8.66 -27.76
N GLU A 610 -14.48 -8.44 -27.68
CA GLU A 610 -15.35 -9.27 -26.86
C GLU A 610 -15.42 -10.73 -27.37
N LYS A 611 -15.16 -10.95 -28.66
CA LYS A 611 -15.13 -12.30 -29.25
C LYS A 611 -13.97 -13.12 -28.74
N ALA A 612 -12.85 -12.45 -28.41
CA ALA A 612 -11.67 -13.11 -27.86
C ALA A 612 -11.83 -13.48 -26.37
N ILE A 613 -12.85 -12.94 -25.70
CA ILE A 613 -13.08 -13.18 -24.27
C ILE A 613 -13.88 -14.47 -24.09
N PRO A 614 -13.43 -15.40 -23.21
CA PRO A 614 -14.16 -16.61 -22.89
C PRO A 614 -15.59 -16.29 -22.42
N SER A 615 -16.56 -17.03 -22.97
CA SER A 615 -17.99 -16.82 -22.70
C SER A 615 -18.34 -16.93 -21.21
N SER A 616 -17.58 -17.70 -20.43
CA SER A 616 -17.76 -17.87 -18.98
C SER A 616 -17.56 -16.58 -18.18
N ILE A 617 -16.65 -15.69 -18.62
CA ILE A 617 -16.32 -14.44 -17.92
C ILE A 617 -16.80 -13.19 -18.65
N ARG A 618 -17.24 -13.31 -19.92
CA ARG A 618 -17.63 -12.19 -20.79
C ARG A 618 -18.59 -11.21 -20.14
N LYS A 619 -19.64 -11.68 -19.45
CA LYS A 619 -20.61 -10.81 -18.75
C LYS A 619 -19.98 -10.00 -17.62
N GLN A 620 -19.13 -10.64 -16.81
CA GLN A 620 -18.39 -9.95 -15.76
C GLN A 620 -17.42 -8.94 -16.40
N TYR A 621 -16.80 -9.32 -17.50
CA TYR A 621 -15.84 -8.50 -18.21
C TYR A 621 -16.43 -7.22 -18.77
N ALA A 622 -17.50 -7.35 -19.58
CA ALA A 622 -18.18 -6.20 -20.19
C ALA A 622 -18.67 -5.21 -19.14
N ARG A 623 -18.99 -5.70 -17.94
CA ARG A 623 -19.40 -4.87 -16.81
C ARG A 623 -18.26 -4.01 -16.21
N PHE A 624 -17.01 -4.45 -16.26
CA PHE A 624 -15.88 -3.80 -15.59
C PHE A 624 -14.88 -3.16 -16.57
N ASN A 625 -14.76 -3.68 -17.78
CA ASN A 625 -13.75 -3.27 -18.78
C ASN A 625 -14.39 -2.55 -19.98
N CYS A 626 -15.35 -1.68 -19.69
CA CYS A 626 -16.02 -0.84 -20.68
C CYS A 626 -16.12 0.58 -20.14
N ILE A 627 -15.83 1.58 -20.98
CA ILE A 627 -16.11 2.98 -20.65
C ILE A 627 -17.44 3.41 -21.28
N PRO A 628 -18.35 4.00 -20.51
CA PRO A 628 -19.57 4.59 -21.02
C PRO A 628 -19.35 6.08 -21.34
N LEU A 629 -19.76 6.47 -22.53
CA LEU A 629 -19.73 7.81 -23.06
C LEU A 629 -21.15 8.33 -23.20
N ILE A 630 -21.32 9.64 -23.00
CA ILE A 630 -22.55 10.36 -23.36
C ILE A 630 -22.17 11.50 -24.30
N GLY A 631 -22.93 11.68 -25.38
CA GLY A 631 -22.59 12.67 -26.39
C GLY A 631 -23.57 12.72 -27.53
N CYS A 632 -23.13 13.27 -28.67
CA CYS A 632 -23.88 13.25 -29.90
C CYS A 632 -22.98 12.86 -31.07
N PHE A 633 -23.47 11.97 -31.94
CA PHE A 633 -22.79 11.58 -33.17
C PHE A 633 -22.66 12.75 -34.16
N VAL A 634 -23.65 13.65 -34.24
CA VAL A 634 -23.68 14.73 -35.23
C VAL A 634 -22.55 15.72 -35.02
N GLU A 635 -22.36 16.21 -33.79
CA GLU A 635 -21.24 17.11 -33.47
C GLU A 635 -19.96 16.36 -33.11
N ASN A 636 -20.03 15.04 -32.92
CA ASN A 636 -18.96 14.19 -32.45
C ASN A 636 -18.27 14.76 -31.19
N LYS A 637 -19.07 14.99 -30.15
CA LYS A 637 -18.62 15.49 -28.85
C LYS A 637 -19.11 14.54 -27.76
N TRP A 638 -18.17 13.97 -27.03
CA TRP A 638 -18.43 12.93 -26.04
C TRP A 638 -17.83 13.31 -24.70
N MET A 639 -18.40 12.80 -23.62
CA MET A 639 -17.82 12.86 -22.27
C MET A 639 -17.92 11.49 -21.62
N LEU A 640 -16.99 11.20 -20.71
CA LEU A 640 -17.15 10.09 -19.79
C LEU A 640 -18.42 10.30 -18.96
N CYS A 641 -19.21 9.25 -18.79
CA CYS A 641 -20.40 9.27 -17.94
C CYS A 641 -20.37 8.12 -16.94
N ARG A 642 -21.34 8.09 -16.02
CA ARG A 642 -21.53 6.97 -15.09
C ARG A 642 -22.94 6.45 -15.24
N PRO A 643 -23.17 5.33 -15.95
CA PRO A 643 -24.49 4.81 -16.18
C PRO A 643 -25.07 4.33 -14.84
N ARG A 644 -26.37 4.58 -14.63
CA ARG A 644 -27.08 4.07 -13.45
C ARG A 644 -27.35 2.57 -13.58
N SER A 645 -27.67 2.12 -14.79
CA SER A 645 -27.84 0.71 -15.12
C SER A 645 -26.48 0.03 -15.31
N ILE A 646 -26.45 -1.27 -15.01
CA ILE A 646 -25.33 -2.12 -15.40
C ILE A 646 -25.46 -2.31 -16.91
N TYR A 647 -24.37 -2.11 -17.66
CA TYR A 647 -24.34 -2.47 -19.08
C TYR A 647 -24.87 -3.90 -19.25
N GLN A 648 -26.01 -4.01 -19.93
CA GLN A 648 -26.57 -5.27 -20.38
C GLN A 648 -26.48 -5.26 -21.90
N GLN A 649 -25.59 -6.10 -22.44
CA GLN A 649 -25.36 -6.20 -23.88
C GLN A 649 -26.64 -6.42 -24.69
N SER A 650 -27.63 -7.11 -24.12
CA SER A 650 -28.94 -7.34 -24.77
C SER A 650 -29.78 -6.08 -24.99
N GLU A 651 -29.44 -4.96 -24.34
CA GLU A 651 -30.15 -3.68 -24.43
C GLU A 651 -29.43 -2.68 -25.36
N CYS A 652 -28.27 -3.06 -25.91
CA CYS A 652 -27.46 -2.19 -26.76
C CYS A 652 -27.33 -2.75 -28.18
N ASN A 653 -27.37 -1.85 -29.16
CA ASN A 653 -27.06 -2.18 -30.55
C ASN A 653 -25.54 -2.25 -30.72
N HIS A 654 -25.06 -3.35 -31.30
CA HIS A 654 -23.65 -3.58 -31.59
C HIS A 654 -23.27 -3.05 -32.97
N TYR A 655 -22.15 -2.32 -33.05
CA TYR A 655 -21.61 -1.79 -34.29
C TYR A 655 -20.13 -2.16 -34.41
N TYR A 656 -19.75 -2.66 -35.59
CA TYR A 656 -18.35 -2.79 -35.99
C TYR A 656 -17.92 -1.55 -36.77
N ASN A 657 -16.74 -1.04 -36.45
CA ASN A 657 -16.13 0.12 -37.10
C ASN A 657 -15.07 -0.34 -38.11
N HIS A 658 -15.48 -1.15 -39.10
CA HIS A 658 -14.55 -1.81 -40.03
C HIS A 658 -13.69 -0.84 -40.84
N ASP A 659 -14.24 0.32 -41.18
CA ASP A 659 -13.58 1.33 -42.02
C ASP A 659 -12.83 2.38 -41.18
N ASN A 660 -12.84 2.27 -39.84
CA ASN A 660 -12.31 3.28 -38.92
C ASN A 660 -12.92 4.69 -39.10
N ASP A 661 -14.08 4.78 -39.75
CA ASP A 661 -14.77 6.05 -40.05
C ASP A 661 -15.39 6.69 -38.79
N ILE A 662 -15.74 5.86 -37.80
CA ILE A 662 -16.30 6.35 -36.55
C ILE A 662 -15.17 6.71 -35.59
N VAL A 663 -15.18 7.99 -35.22
CA VAL A 663 -14.22 8.62 -34.32
C VAL A 663 -15.00 9.20 -33.14
N PHE A 664 -14.49 9.05 -31.92
CA PHE A 664 -15.05 9.67 -30.72
C PHE A 664 -14.13 10.77 -30.21
N ASN A 665 -14.54 12.05 -30.27
CA ASN A 665 -13.82 13.13 -29.59
C ASN A 665 -14.34 13.27 -28.15
N ILE A 666 -13.59 12.72 -27.20
CA ILE A 666 -13.90 12.80 -25.78
C ILE A 666 -13.33 14.10 -25.23
N TYR A 667 -14.22 14.95 -24.72
CA TYR A 667 -13.89 16.13 -23.96
C TYR A 667 -13.90 15.78 -22.50
#